data_AF-A0A4D6NAG5-F1
#
_entry.id   AF-A0A4D6NAG5-F1
#
_cell.length_a   1.000
_cell.length_b   1.000
_cell.length_c   1.000
_cell.angle_alpha   90.00
_cell.angle_beta   90.00
_cell.angle_gamma   90.00
#
_symmetry.space_group_name_H-M   'P 1'
#
loop_
_entity.id
_entity.type
_entity.pdbx_description
1 polymer ?
#
loop_
_entity_poly.entity_id
_entity_poly.type
_entity_poly.pdbx_seq_one_letter_code
_entity_poly.pdbx_strand_id
1 'polypeptide(L)'
;MEKIKLKLLLKDETFLQHPFVLTLVLLFGLIMMDPFHLGPLSEHEFRPVKHDIAPYHQVMKNWPRDNMSKLALYAKSEFNNQVFGPESLEFDNMGRGPYTGLADGRVVRWMGEELGWETFAVVTSNWTEKLCFRGNDSTTAKQWKHEKTCGRPLGLRFDKESGDLYIADAYYGLLVVGPNGGLATSLATHVEGKPILFANDLDIHRNGSIFFTDTSKRYNRVAHFFILLEGEATGRLLRYDPPTKTTHVVLDGLAFPNGVQFSEDQSFLLFTETTNCRLMKFWLEGPRSGSVELLADLPGFPDNVRMNRKGQFWVAIDCCRTPAQEVLSNNPWLRNIYFRLPIRMSLLARAMGMRMYTVISRLNDKGEVLEVLEDREGEVMQLVMRTTCNCIMLNFHSLFSKSKSKIASTGYLLRATTTSQCLHTNITTIHTSNANNSHHVFSPRYSHIAYAFSKSPARADSRVPTSRTFCTSSSERDSIEYDVVIVGAGPAGLSAAIRLKQMCRERNADLSVCVLDKGAEVGAHIISGNVFEPRALNELLPQWKEQEAPITTPVSSDKFWFLTKGRAISLPSPFNNKGNYVISLSQLVRWMGAKAEELGVEIYPGFAASEILYDANSKVIGIGTNDMGIAKDGSKKENFQRGVEIKGRITLLAEGCRGSLSEKIMKKYNLRERAGAEHQTYALGIKEVWEIDEEKHQPGAVIHTLGWPLDHKTYGGSFLYHMKDNQISIGLVVALNYQNPFLNPYEEFQKLKHHPAIKSFLEGGTVIQYGARSLNEGGFQSIPYPVFPGGAIIGCSAGFMNVPKIKGTHTAMKSGMLAAEATFGALNEGLDMDTYWDALRNSWIWEELHKSRNYRPAFEYGLIPGLALSGLEHYIFKGRHSFTLKHGKPDHEATNAARFHSPIQYPKADGILSFDVPSSLHRSNTNHEHDQPPHLRLKDPKSPELINLPVYAAPEWRYCPARVYEYVADEQNQMKLQINAQNCLHCKACDIKDPTQNIEWTVPEGGGGPGYSVM
;
A
#
# COMPACT_ATOMS: atom_id res chain seq x y z
N MET A 1 -15.36 -1.34 -57.86
CA MET A 1 -14.44 -0.55 -57.01
C MET A 1 -14.59 -0.82 -55.50
N GLU A 2 -15.24 -1.92 -55.09
CA GLU A 2 -15.51 -2.24 -53.67
C GLU A 2 -14.71 -3.42 -53.10
N LYS A 3 -13.96 -4.17 -53.91
CA LYS A 3 -13.12 -5.29 -53.45
C LYS A 3 -11.67 -4.92 -53.12
N ILE A 4 -11.26 -3.67 -53.34
CA ILE A 4 -9.88 -3.20 -53.11
C ILE A 4 -9.72 -2.48 -51.75
N LYS A 5 -10.81 -1.96 -51.16
CA LYS A 5 -10.76 -1.33 -49.83
C LYS A 5 -10.72 -2.33 -48.66
N LEU A 6 -11.16 -3.58 -48.86
CA LEU A 6 -11.15 -4.60 -47.81
C LEU A 6 -9.77 -5.23 -47.56
N LYS A 7 -8.81 -5.04 -48.47
CA LYS A 7 -7.43 -5.54 -48.32
C LYS A 7 -6.46 -4.55 -47.65
N LEU A 8 -6.88 -3.31 -47.41
CA LEU A 8 -6.03 -2.28 -46.80
C LEU A 8 -6.31 -2.04 -45.30
N LEU A 9 -7.39 -2.60 -44.74
CA LEU A 9 -7.71 -2.55 -43.30
C LEU A 9 -7.22 -3.77 -42.50
N LEU A 10 -6.59 -4.74 -43.17
CA LEU A 10 -6.00 -5.95 -42.57
C LEU A 10 -4.48 -5.83 -42.32
N LYS A 11 -3.92 -4.62 -42.36
CA LYS A 11 -2.45 -4.41 -42.30
C LYS A 11 -1.92 -3.80 -41.00
N ASP A 12 -2.76 -3.61 -39.99
CA ASP A 12 -2.34 -3.21 -38.63
C ASP A 12 -2.27 -4.40 -37.64
N GLU A 13 -2.40 -5.64 -38.13
CA GLU A 13 -2.03 -6.85 -37.35
C GLU A 13 -0.52 -7.16 -37.38
N THR A 14 0.29 -6.31 -38.01
CA THR A 14 1.73 -6.59 -38.21
C THR A 14 2.58 -6.38 -36.96
N PHE A 15 2.09 -5.68 -35.93
CA PHE A 15 2.79 -5.58 -34.66
C PHE A 15 2.62 -6.81 -33.74
N LEU A 16 1.56 -7.61 -33.96
CA LEU A 16 1.30 -8.84 -33.19
C LEU A 16 2.02 -10.09 -33.75
N GLN A 17 2.48 -10.07 -35.01
CA GLN A 17 3.07 -11.25 -35.67
C GLN A 17 4.56 -11.45 -35.44
N HIS A 18 5.25 -10.50 -34.81
CA HIS A 18 6.62 -10.69 -34.36
C HIS A 18 6.65 -10.87 -32.84
N PRO A 19 6.48 -12.12 -32.33
CA PRO A 19 6.62 -12.39 -30.90
C PRO A 19 7.96 -11.90 -30.37
N PHE A 20 8.99 -11.83 -31.21
CA PHE A 20 10.29 -11.26 -30.84
C PHE A 20 10.24 -9.74 -30.59
N VAL A 21 9.54 -8.97 -31.43
CA VAL A 21 9.40 -7.51 -31.26
C VAL A 21 8.49 -7.20 -30.07
N LEU A 22 7.37 -7.92 -29.92
CA LEU A 22 6.52 -7.81 -28.74
C LEU A 22 7.29 -8.20 -27.47
N THR A 23 8.08 -9.27 -27.51
CA THR A 23 8.95 -9.65 -26.39
C THR A 23 10.01 -8.59 -26.12
N LEU A 24 10.61 -7.97 -27.14
CA LEU A 24 11.59 -6.90 -26.96
C LEU A 24 10.96 -5.65 -26.38
N VAL A 25 9.76 -5.28 -26.83
CA VAL A 25 9.00 -4.14 -26.30
C VAL A 25 8.54 -4.42 -24.87
N LEU A 26 8.12 -5.64 -24.57
CA LEU A 26 7.77 -6.07 -23.21
C LEU A 26 9.01 -6.13 -22.30
N LEU A 27 10.14 -6.63 -22.79
CA LEU A 27 11.42 -6.68 -22.07
C LEU A 27 11.94 -5.25 -21.82
N PHE A 28 11.85 -4.38 -22.82
CA PHE A 28 12.21 -2.97 -22.70
C PHE A 28 11.26 -2.25 -21.73
N GLY A 29 9.95 -2.50 -21.83
CA GLY A 29 8.95 -2.02 -20.88
C GLY A 29 9.24 -2.48 -19.45
N LEU A 30 9.57 -3.76 -19.26
CA LEU A 30 9.97 -4.33 -17.98
C LEU A 30 11.25 -3.68 -17.43
N ILE A 31 12.24 -3.37 -18.28
CA ILE A 31 13.46 -2.67 -17.86
C ILE A 31 13.18 -1.21 -17.50
N MET A 32 12.40 -0.49 -18.33
CA MET A 32 12.01 0.91 -18.10
C MET A 32 11.24 1.08 -16.78
N MET A 33 10.34 0.13 -16.53
CA MET A 33 9.43 0.17 -15.39
C MET A 33 10.05 -0.42 -14.13
N ASP A 34 11.08 -1.25 -14.27
CA ASP A 34 11.67 -2.09 -13.20
C ASP A 34 10.62 -2.63 -12.21
N PRO A 35 9.53 -3.27 -12.68
CA PRO A 35 8.42 -3.65 -11.83
C PRO A 35 8.79 -4.77 -10.85
N PHE A 36 9.93 -5.43 -11.07
CA PHE A 36 10.42 -6.51 -10.21
C PHE A 36 11.46 -6.04 -9.20
N HIS A 37 11.72 -4.74 -9.13
CA HIS A 37 12.73 -4.14 -8.26
C HIS A 37 14.14 -4.74 -8.45
N LEU A 38 14.47 -5.17 -9.67
CA LEU A 38 15.74 -5.83 -9.98
C LEU A 38 16.87 -4.82 -10.20
N GLY A 39 16.51 -3.58 -10.52
CA GLY A 39 17.44 -2.47 -10.62
C GLY A 39 18.02 -2.09 -9.26
N PRO A 40 19.25 -1.57 -9.23
CA PRO A 40 19.92 -1.21 -7.97
C PRO A 40 19.27 -0.05 -7.18
N LEU A 41 18.34 0.70 -7.77
CA LEU A 41 17.65 1.83 -7.14
C LEU A 41 16.19 1.53 -6.80
N SER A 42 15.79 0.27 -6.87
CA SER A 42 14.38 -0.14 -6.88
C SER A 42 13.61 0.13 -5.59
N GLU A 43 14.28 0.22 -4.45
CA GLU A 43 13.67 0.56 -3.15
C GLU A 43 13.46 2.07 -2.94
N HIS A 44 13.96 2.91 -3.86
CA HIS A 44 13.96 4.37 -3.71
C HIS A 44 13.19 5.02 -4.86
N GLU A 45 12.47 6.10 -4.56
CA GLU A 45 11.76 6.86 -5.59
C GLU A 45 12.75 7.70 -6.42
N PHE A 46 13.41 7.03 -7.37
CA PHE A 46 14.43 7.63 -8.21
C PHE A 46 13.83 8.62 -9.22
N ARG A 47 14.10 9.91 -9.02
CA ARG A 47 13.62 11.01 -9.87
C ARG A 47 14.80 11.81 -10.46
N PRO A 48 15.44 11.32 -11.53
CA PRO A 48 16.55 12.04 -12.12
C PRO A 48 16.08 13.37 -12.71
N VAL A 49 16.83 14.44 -12.44
CA VAL A 49 16.62 15.78 -12.99
C VAL A 49 17.80 16.17 -13.87
N LYS A 50 17.57 17.13 -14.76
CA LYS A 50 18.62 17.65 -15.64
C LYS A 50 19.56 18.52 -14.81
N HIS A 51 20.87 18.23 -14.86
CA HIS A 51 21.85 19.11 -14.21
C HIS A 51 22.13 20.33 -15.08
N ASP A 52 22.52 21.43 -14.43
CA ASP A 52 22.95 22.66 -15.07
C ASP A 52 24.48 22.77 -14.97
N ILE A 53 25.18 21.88 -15.69
CA ILE A 53 26.65 21.79 -15.68
C ILE A 53 27.18 22.37 -17.00
N ALA A 54 28.19 23.24 -16.93
CA ALA A 54 28.92 23.70 -18.11
C ALA A 54 29.53 22.52 -18.90
N PRO A 55 29.67 22.57 -20.23
CA PRO A 55 30.25 21.46 -20.99
C PRO A 55 31.70 21.14 -20.58
N TYR A 56 32.05 19.86 -20.38
CA TYR A 56 33.36 19.48 -19.82
C TYR A 56 34.53 19.96 -20.67
N HIS A 57 34.39 19.88 -21.99
CA HIS A 57 35.42 20.37 -22.91
C HIS A 57 35.66 21.89 -22.80
N GLN A 58 34.65 22.68 -22.44
CA GLN A 58 34.80 24.14 -22.26
C GLN A 58 35.55 24.45 -20.97
N VAL A 59 35.18 23.76 -19.87
CA VAL A 59 35.88 23.89 -18.58
C VAL A 59 37.34 23.47 -18.73
N MET A 60 37.61 22.32 -19.35
CA MET A 60 38.97 21.80 -19.50
C MET A 60 39.85 22.58 -20.49
N LYS A 61 39.28 23.37 -21.41
CA LYS A 61 40.04 24.14 -22.39
C LYS A 61 40.99 25.14 -21.71
N ASN A 62 40.54 25.74 -20.62
CA ASN A 62 41.28 26.76 -19.88
C ASN A 62 41.78 26.25 -18.51
N TRP A 63 41.57 24.97 -18.19
CA TRP A 63 41.97 24.39 -16.91
C TRP A 63 43.44 23.98 -16.90
N PRO A 64 44.29 24.55 -16.03
CA PRO A 64 45.70 24.19 -15.97
C PRO A 64 45.88 22.75 -15.47
N ARG A 65 46.80 22.02 -16.09
CA ARG A 65 47.08 20.61 -15.79
C ARG A 65 48.32 20.47 -14.92
N ASP A 66 48.25 19.60 -13.91
CA ASP A 66 49.41 19.23 -13.10
C ASP A 66 50.15 18.05 -13.74
N ASN A 67 51.11 18.36 -14.62
CA ASN A 67 51.85 17.34 -15.36
C ASN A 67 52.84 16.53 -14.51
N MET A 68 53.17 17.00 -13.31
CA MET A 68 54.11 16.31 -12.41
C MET A 68 53.40 15.52 -11.31
N SER A 69 52.06 15.54 -11.26
CA SER A 69 51.28 15.00 -10.13
C SER A 69 51.88 15.45 -8.78
N LYS A 70 52.08 16.77 -8.62
CA LYS A 70 52.76 17.36 -7.45
C LYS A 70 52.14 16.92 -6.14
N LEU A 71 50.84 16.64 -6.15
CA LEU A 71 50.10 16.15 -5.01
C LEU A 71 50.62 14.78 -4.54
N ALA A 72 50.89 13.86 -5.49
CA ALA A 72 51.51 12.56 -5.22
C ALA A 72 52.97 12.68 -4.77
N LEU A 73 53.70 13.70 -5.25
CA LEU A 73 55.13 13.88 -4.92
C LEU A 73 55.37 14.49 -3.53
N TYR A 74 54.50 15.39 -3.08
CA TYR A 74 54.76 16.24 -1.90
C TYR A 74 53.83 15.99 -0.71
N ALA A 75 52.78 15.18 -0.86
CA ALA A 75 51.90 14.87 0.27
C ALA A 75 52.42 13.66 1.07
N LYS A 76 52.33 13.73 2.41
CA LYS A 76 52.75 12.65 3.32
C LYS A 76 51.60 12.21 4.22
N SER A 77 51.27 10.90 4.22
CA SER A 77 50.24 10.25 5.08
C SER A 77 50.64 10.18 6.54
N GLU A 78 49.79 10.76 7.39
CA GLU A 78 49.87 10.83 8.85
C GLU A 78 48.61 10.19 9.47
N PHE A 79 48.72 9.70 10.71
CA PHE A 79 47.64 9.12 11.53
C PHE A 79 46.89 7.92 10.94
N ASN A 80 47.59 7.12 10.14
CA ASN A 80 47.10 5.88 9.57
C ASN A 80 46.49 4.94 10.63
N ASN A 81 45.20 4.62 10.49
CA ASN A 81 44.39 3.71 11.33
C ASN A 81 44.09 4.21 12.73
N GLN A 82 44.28 5.51 12.98
CA GLN A 82 43.99 6.08 14.29
C GLN A 82 42.58 6.67 14.39
N VAL A 83 42.06 7.24 13.30
CA VAL A 83 40.75 7.89 13.23
C VAL A 83 40.02 7.52 11.94
N PHE A 84 38.70 7.65 11.92
CA PHE A 84 37.88 7.36 10.74
C PHE A 84 36.77 8.39 10.57
N GLY A 85 36.55 8.77 9.31
CA GLY A 85 35.65 9.85 8.97
C GLY A 85 36.12 11.27 9.31
N PRO A 86 37.42 11.60 9.41
CA PRO A 86 37.79 13.00 9.63
C PRO A 86 37.37 13.83 8.39
N GLU A 87 36.62 14.92 8.59
CA GLU A 87 36.07 15.73 7.48
C GLU A 87 36.58 17.18 7.56
N SER A 88 36.16 17.97 8.55
CA SER A 88 36.72 19.30 8.78
C SER A 88 37.96 19.28 9.68
N LEU A 89 38.94 20.15 9.38
CA LEU A 89 40.10 20.43 10.24
C LEU A 89 40.06 21.87 10.71
N GLU A 90 40.09 22.07 12.03
CA GLU A 90 40.10 23.41 12.63
C GLU A 90 41.15 23.52 13.73
N PHE A 91 41.60 24.75 14.01
CA PHE A 91 42.52 25.06 15.11
C PHE A 91 41.87 26.11 15.99
N ASP A 92 42.06 25.99 17.30
CA ASP A 92 41.53 26.99 18.22
C ASP A 92 42.35 28.30 18.18
N ASN A 93 41.87 29.32 18.88
CA ASN A 93 42.49 30.65 18.89
C ASN A 93 43.91 30.64 19.50
N MET A 94 44.31 29.59 20.22
CA MET A 94 45.66 29.39 20.75
C MET A 94 46.54 28.55 19.81
N GLY A 95 46.02 28.16 18.64
CA GLY A 95 46.72 27.34 17.66
C GLY A 95 46.80 25.86 18.05
N ARG A 96 46.08 25.41 19.07
CA ARG A 96 46.03 23.98 19.44
C ARG A 96 45.16 23.23 18.44
N GLY A 97 45.44 21.94 18.27
CA GLY A 97 44.76 21.06 17.32
C GLY A 97 45.76 20.23 16.47
N PRO A 98 45.31 19.67 15.34
CA PRO A 98 44.00 19.90 14.71
C PRO A 98 42.82 19.28 15.47
N TYR A 99 41.66 19.93 15.35
CA TYR A 99 40.34 19.41 15.73
C TYR A 99 39.64 18.84 14.49
N THR A 100 38.98 17.69 14.62
CA THR A 100 38.18 17.08 13.53
C THR A 100 36.98 16.32 14.07
N GLY A 101 35.88 16.33 13.31
CA GLY A 101 34.74 15.44 13.54
C GLY A 101 35.01 14.03 13.02
N LEU A 102 34.45 13.00 13.66
CA LEU A 102 34.60 11.59 13.28
C LEU A 102 33.24 10.96 12.91
N ALA A 103 33.27 9.82 12.22
CA ALA A 103 32.05 9.07 11.88
C ALA A 103 31.36 8.39 13.08
N ASP A 104 31.96 8.44 14.26
CA ASP A 104 31.36 7.97 15.50
C ASP A 104 30.67 9.09 16.31
N GLY A 105 30.54 10.29 15.75
CA GLY A 105 29.86 11.42 16.38
C GLY A 105 30.71 12.24 17.34
N ARG A 106 31.99 11.88 17.54
CA ARG A 106 32.91 12.69 18.33
C ARG A 106 33.53 13.80 17.50
N VAL A 107 33.84 14.91 18.16
CA VAL A 107 34.87 15.85 17.75
C VAL A 107 36.11 15.54 18.59
N VAL A 108 37.22 15.26 17.93
CA VAL A 108 38.50 14.94 18.58
C VAL A 108 39.53 16.03 18.31
N ARG A 109 40.50 16.17 19.21
CA ARG A 109 41.66 17.05 19.05
C ARG A 109 42.95 16.26 19.19
N TRP A 110 43.95 16.60 18.37
CA TRP A 110 45.28 16.01 18.47
C TRP A 110 46.10 16.71 19.55
N MET A 111 46.67 15.94 20.48
CA MET A 111 47.40 16.44 21.64
C MET A 111 48.92 16.19 21.56
N GLY A 112 49.44 15.80 20.40
CA GLY A 112 50.85 15.45 20.20
C GLY A 112 51.11 13.95 20.23
N GLU A 113 52.31 13.54 19.83
CA GLU A 113 52.68 12.12 19.65
C GLU A 113 52.58 11.29 20.94
N GLU A 114 52.82 11.91 22.10
CA GLU A 114 52.78 11.23 23.41
C GLU A 114 51.34 10.95 23.89
N LEU A 115 50.40 11.85 23.59
CA LEU A 115 49.04 11.81 24.13
C LEU A 115 47.99 11.34 23.12
N GLY A 116 48.26 11.48 21.81
CA GLY A 116 47.37 11.02 20.76
C GLY A 116 46.11 11.88 20.57
N TRP A 117 45.03 11.23 20.12
CA TRP A 117 43.72 11.87 19.92
C TRP A 117 42.90 11.87 21.21
N GLU A 118 42.46 13.05 21.62
CA GLU A 118 41.56 13.24 22.75
C GLU A 118 40.14 13.56 22.26
N THR A 119 39.12 13.03 22.94
CA THR A 119 37.73 13.42 22.66
C THR A 119 37.47 14.81 23.23
N PHE A 120 37.25 15.79 22.36
CA PHE A 120 36.92 17.15 22.76
C PHE A 120 35.42 17.32 22.98
N ALA A 121 34.57 16.79 22.09
CA ALA A 121 33.13 16.89 22.23
C ALA A 121 32.38 15.67 21.67
N VAL A 122 31.15 15.47 22.14
CA VAL A 122 30.16 14.54 21.57
C VAL A 122 28.91 15.31 21.15
N VAL A 123 28.34 14.93 20.00
CA VAL A 123 27.23 15.68 19.39
C VAL A 123 25.84 15.30 19.89
N THR A 124 25.71 14.22 20.68
CA THR A 124 24.41 13.74 21.18
C THR A 124 24.52 13.15 22.58
N SER A 125 23.49 13.35 23.41
CA SER A 125 23.40 12.78 24.76
C SER A 125 23.24 11.26 24.74
N ASN A 126 22.80 10.70 23.61
CA ASN A 126 22.65 9.25 23.41
C ASN A 126 23.99 8.57 23.08
N TRP A 127 25.06 9.34 22.96
CA TRP A 127 26.37 8.81 22.66
C TRP A 127 26.88 8.00 23.84
N THR A 128 27.25 6.74 23.60
CA THR A 128 27.92 5.89 24.59
C THR A 128 29.03 5.11 23.91
N GLU A 129 30.10 4.79 24.63
CA GLU A 129 31.21 4.04 24.05
C GLU A 129 30.76 2.69 23.47
N LYS A 130 29.91 1.96 24.19
CA LYS A 130 29.38 0.66 23.74
C LYS A 130 28.60 0.76 22.41
N LEU A 131 27.88 1.86 22.20
CA LEU A 131 27.04 2.05 21.02
C LEU A 131 27.83 2.63 19.85
N CYS A 132 28.59 3.69 20.11
CA CYS A 132 29.20 4.53 19.07
C CYS A 132 30.70 4.29 18.91
N PHE A 133 31.42 3.93 19.98
CA PHE A 133 32.85 3.66 19.97
C PHE A 133 33.15 2.16 20.15
N ARG A 134 32.87 1.39 19.11
CA ARG A 134 33.07 -0.08 19.04
C ARG A 134 34.52 -0.52 18.79
N GLY A 135 35.48 0.09 19.48
CA GLY A 135 36.90 -0.24 19.36
C GLY A 135 37.40 -0.13 17.90
N ASN A 136 38.02 -1.20 17.38
CA ASN A 136 38.62 -1.21 16.05
C ASN A 136 37.60 -1.11 14.89
N ASP A 137 36.30 -1.32 15.13
CA ASP A 137 35.29 -1.10 14.09
C ASP A 137 35.03 0.40 13.86
N SER A 138 35.20 1.25 14.88
CA SER A 138 35.01 2.72 14.81
C SER A 138 36.04 3.42 13.94
N THR A 139 37.18 2.76 13.69
CA THR A 139 38.26 3.25 12.84
C THR A 139 38.14 2.73 11.39
N THR A 140 37.00 2.12 11.03
CA THR A 140 36.78 1.50 9.71
C THR A 140 35.46 1.90 9.06
N ALA A 141 35.33 1.58 7.77
CA ALA A 141 34.09 1.70 7.00
C ALA A 141 32.85 1.09 7.68
N LYS A 142 32.96 0.17 8.64
CA LYS A 142 31.76 -0.40 9.27
C LYS A 142 30.98 0.63 10.10
N GLN A 143 31.61 1.75 10.47
CA GLN A 143 31.02 2.77 11.33
C GLN A 143 29.83 3.51 10.69
N TRP A 144 29.77 3.63 9.35
CA TRP A 144 28.72 4.40 8.66
C TRP A 144 27.29 3.94 9.03
N LYS A 145 27.11 2.67 9.43
CA LYS A 145 25.80 2.10 9.81
C LYS A 145 25.21 2.73 11.08
N HIS A 146 26.04 3.34 11.92
CA HIS A 146 25.65 3.91 13.21
C HIS A 146 25.68 5.44 13.23
N GLU A 147 26.13 6.07 12.14
CA GLU A 147 26.22 7.54 12.02
C GLU A 147 24.90 8.24 12.34
N LYS A 148 23.76 7.70 11.88
CA LYS A 148 22.45 8.32 12.14
C LYS A 148 22.14 8.42 13.65
N THR A 149 22.62 7.46 14.44
CA THR A 149 22.38 7.42 15.89
C THR A 149 23.46 8.21 16.62
N CYS A 150 24.72 8.07 16.22
CA CYS A 150 25.86 8.63 16.91
C CYS A 150 26.16 10.08 16.53
N GLY A 151 25.74 10.50 15.34
CA GLY A 151 26.06 11.78 14.72
C GLY A 151 27.22 11.66 13.73
N ARG A 152 27.37 12.71 12.92
CA ARG A 152 28.44 12.87 11.93
C ARG A 152 28.78 14.37 11.84
N PRO A 153 29.64 14.89 12.72
CA PRO A 153 30.14 16.26 12.61
C PRO A 153 31.00 16.38 11.36
N LEU A 154 30.56 17.22 10.43
CA LEU A 154 31.22 17.53 9.17
C LEU A 154 31.90 18.89 9.32
N GLY A 155 31.17 19.99 9.21
CA GLY A 155 31.69 21.34 9.39
C GLY A 155 32.03 21.70 10.84
N LEU A 156 33.17 22.37 11.03
CA LEU A 156 33.65 22.87 12.33
C LEU A 156 34.19 24.29 12.18
N ARG A 157 33.79 25.23 13.03
CA ARG A 157 34.42 26.57 13.16
C ARG A 157 34.45 27.05 14.59
N PHE A 158 35.62 27.54 14.99
CA PHE A 158 35.73 28.31 16.23
C PHE A 158 35.28 29.74 15.99
N ASP A 159 34.47 30.24 16.92
CA ASP A 159 34.30 31.67 17.06
C ASP A 159 35.56 32.30 17.65
N LYS A 160 36.02 33.38 17.01
CA LYS A 160 37.30 34.01 17.36
C LYS A 160 37.21 34.81 18.67
N GLU A 161 36.01 35.23 19.08
CA GLU A 161 35.81 36.06 20.26
C GLU A 161 35.47 35.21 21.48
N SER A 162 34.49 34.31 21.39
CA SER A 162 34.06 33.47 22.52
C SER A 162 34.91 32.23 22.70
N GLY A 163 35.55 31.73 21.63
CA GLY A 163 36.23 30.44 21.63
C GLY A 163 35.29 29.23 21.58
N ASP A 164 33.99 29.45 21.36
CA ASP A 164 33.03 28.37 21.16
C ASP A 164 33.25 27.69 19.81
N LEU A 165 33.06 26.37 19.78
CA LEU A 165 33.13 25.58 18.56
C LEU A 165 31.71 25.32 18.03
N TYR A 166 31.41 25.89 16.88
CA TYR A 166 30.20 25.59 16.11
C TYR A 166 30.41 24.37 15.22
N ILE A 167 29.40 23.50 15.19
CA ILE A 167 29.46 22.19 14.55
C ILE A 167 28.24 22.04 13.63
N ALA A 168 28.47 21.74 12.36
CA ALA A 168 27.44 21.25 11.45
C ALA A 168 27.46 19.73 11.46
N ASP A 169 26.47 19.14 12.13
CA ASP A 169 26.28 17.70 12.19
C ASP A 169 25.26 17.24 11.14
N ALA A 170 25.63 16.23 10.37
CA ALA A 170 24.83 15.75 9.26
C ALA A 170 23.44 15.22 9.64
N TYR A 171 23.18 14.91 10.91
CA TYR A 171 21.90 14.41 11.40
C TYR A 171 21.28 15.28 12.48
N TYR A 172 22.11 15.95 13.29
CA TYR A 172 21.67 16.77 14.42
C TYR A 172 21.63 18.28 14.11
N GLY A 173 21.97 18.70 12.89
CA GLY A 173 21.86 20.08 12.45
C GLY A 173 23.00 20.95 12.97
N LEU A 174 22.69 22.21 13.33
CA LEU A 174 23.69 23.14 13.87
C LEU A 174 23.79 22.98 15.39
N LEU A 175 25.00 22.77 15.90
CA LEU A 175 25.32 22.60 17.31
C LEU A 175 26.44 23.57 17.74
N VAL A 176 26.61 23.74 19.05
CA VAL A 176 27.72 24.49 19.64
C VAL A 176 28.25 23.79 20.88
N VAL A 177 29.56 23.87 21.11
CA VAL A 177 30.21 23.43 22.35
C VAL A 177 31.18 24.50 22.82
N GLY A 178 31.26 24.71 24.14
CA GLY A 178 32.15 25.72 24.71
C GLY A 178 33.64 25.40 24.54
N PRO A 179 34.54 26.33 24.89
CA PRO A 179 35.99 26.20 24.69
C PRO A 179 36.63 25.03 25.46
N ASN A 180 35.95 24.51 26.49
CA ASN A 180 36.40 23.38 27.28
C ASN A 180 35.94 22.01 26.74
N GLY A 181 35.13 21.98 25.68
CA GLY A 181 34.56 20.75 25.14
C GLY A 181 33.37 20.22 25.96
N GLY A 182 33.01 18.96 25.73
CA GLY A 182 31.90 18.26 26.40
C GLY A 182 30.74 17.89 25.48
N LEU A 183 29.51 17.89 26.00
CA LEU A 183 28.31 17.61 25.22
C LEU A 183 27.90 18.85 24.42
N ALA A 184 27.80 18.73 23.10
CA ALA A 184 27.35 19.81 22.25
C ALA A 184 25.86 20.12 22.49
N THR A 185 25.53 21.41 22.49
CA THR A 185 24.16 21.92 22.61
C THR A 185 23.57 22.15 21.23
N SER A 186 22.34 21.70 20.99
CA SER A 186 21.66 21.90 19.72
C SER A 186 21.14 23.34 19.58
N LEU A 187 21.47 23.97 18.45
CA LEU A 187 21.03 25.31 18.09
C LEU A 187 19.90 25.29 17.06
N ALA A 188 20.01 24.47 16.03
CA ALA A 188 19.01 24.38 14.98
C ALA A 188 18.88 22.98 14.39
N THR A 189 17.69 22.40 14.52
CA THR A 189 17.30 21.12 13.88
C THR A 189 16.21 21.31 12.82
N HIS A 190 15.55 22.47 12.82
CA HIS A 190 14.44 22.80 11.94
C HIS A 190 14.54 24.26 11.47
N VAL A 191 13.99 24.54 10.29
CA VAL A 191 13.78 25.89 9.77
C VAL A 191 12.43 25.92 9.05
N GLU A 192 11.61 26.93 9.34
CA GLU A 192 10.24 27.06 8.82
C GLU A 192 9.37 25.80 9.02
N GLY A 193 9.50 25.14 10.18
CA GLY A 193 8.77 23.92 10.51
C GLY A 193 9.23 22.65 9.76
N LYS A 194 10.27 22.74 8.93
CA LYS A 194 10.85 21.60 8.21
C LYS A 194 12.19 21.19 8.82
N PRO A 195 12.49 19.89 8.91
CA PRO A 195 13.76 19.42 9.46
C PRO A 195 14.94 19.81 8.57
N ILE A 196 16.12 19.95 9.19
CA ILE A 196 17.42 20.02 8.53
C ILE A 196 17.92 18.58 8.46
N LEU A 197 18.00 18.00 7.26
CA LEU A 197 18.26 16.57 7.10
C LEU A 197 19.73 16.25 6.88
N PHE A 198 20.51 17.22 6.39
CA PHE A 198 21.90 17.00 6.04
C PHE A 198 22.70 18.31 6.13
N ALA A 199 22.94 18.79 7.36
CA ALA A 199 23.84 19.91 7.58
C ALA A 199 25.29 19.51 7.26
N ASN A 200 26.00 20.32 6.48
CA ASN A 200 27.29 19.92 5.92
C ASN A 200 28.44 20.80 6.40
N ASP A 201 28.57 22.01 5.87
CA ASP A 201 29.64 22.94 6.27
C ASP A 201 29.07 24.26 6.79
N LEU A 202 29.90 25.01 7.52
CA LEU A 202 29.52 26.30 8.11
C LEU A 202 30.65 27.31 8.12
N ASP A 203 30.30 28.59 8.18
CA ASP A 203 31.21 29.68 8.47
C ASP A 203 30.55 30.77 9.33
N ILE A 204 31.35 31.54 10.06
CA ILE A 204 30.88 32.52 11.06
C ILE A 204 31.09 33.94 10.55
N HIS A 205 30.01 34.72 10.52
CA HIS A 205 30.04 36.13 10.16
C HIS A 205 30.48 36.99 11.36
N ARG A 206 31.08 38.17 11.11
CA ARG A 206 31.62 39.09 12.14
C ARG A 206 30.57 39.59 13.14
N ASN A 207 29.29 39.57 12.77
CA ASN A 207 28.19 39.91 13.68
C ASN A 207 27.73 38.74 14.57
N GLY A 208 28.39 37.59 14.48
CA GLY A 208 28.04 36.36 15.19
C GLY A 208 27.02 35.45 14.49
N SER A 209 26.42 35.85 13.36
CA SER A 209 25.53 34.98 12.58
C SER A 209 26.28 33.80 11.97
N ILE A 210 25.70 32.60 12.03
CA ILE A 210 26.30 31.38 11.49
C ILE A 210 25.61 31.00 10.20
N PHE A 211 26.37 30.91 9.11
CA PHE A 211 25.88 30.46 7.82
C PHE A 211 26.30 29.01 7.60
N PHE A 212 25.35 28.16 7.21
CA PHE A 212 25.62 26.74 7.02
C PHE A 212 24.74 26.15 5.93
N THR A 213 25.20 25.07 5.30
CA THR A 213 24.49 24.38 4.23
C THR A 213 23.64 23.23 4.75
N ASP A 214 22.46 23.07 4.16
CA ASP A 214 21.63 21.88 4.27
C ASP A 214 21.53 21.23 2.89
N THR A 215 22.18 20.09 2.73
CA THR A 215 22.51 19.49 1.42
C THR A 215 21.27 19.04 0.65
N SER A 216 20.24 18.53 1.35
CA SER A 216 19.04 18.00 0.72
C SER A 216 17.85 18.05 1.67
N LYS A 217 16.66 18.34 1.12
CA LYS A 217 15.38 18.23 1.84
C LYS A 217 14.75 16.83 1.73
N ARG A 218 15.34 15.91 0.95
CA ARG A 218 14.82 14.56 0.69
C ARG A 218 15.67 13.45 1.31
N TYR A 219 16.99 13.64 1.34
CA TYR A 219 17.94 12.59 1.71
C TYR A 219 18.86 13.07 2.82
N ASN A 220 19.10 12.19 3.80
CA ASN A 220 20.13 12.39 4.82
C ASN A 220 21.50 11.87 4.32
N ARG A 221 22.52 12.01 5.17
CA ARG A 221 23.90 11.62 4.88
C ARG A 221 24.08 10.15 4.46
N VAL A 222 23.39 9.17 5.04
CA VAL A 222 23.51 7.76 4.61
C VAL A 222 23.02 7.56 3.17
N ALA A 223 21.98 8.31 2.79
CA ALA A 223 21.33 8.23 1.49
C ALA A 223 21.90 9.21 0.45
N HIS A 224 23.00 9.90 0.73
CA HIS A 224 23.56 10.96 -0.12
C HIS A 224 23.88 10.50 -1.56
N PHE A 225 24.17 9.22 -1.75
CA PHE A 225 24.48 8.65 -3.05
C PHE A 225 23.32 8.85 -4.04
N PHE A 226 22.07 8.82 -3.56
CA PHE A 226 20.89 9.08 -4.36
C PHE A 226 20.79 10.54 -4.81
N ILE A 227 21.24 11.50 -3.99
CA ILE A 227 21.30 12.92 -4.36
C ILE A 227 22.19 13.09 -5.60
N LEU A 228 23.35 12.44 -5.63
CA LEU A 228 24.30 12.52 -6.75
C LEU A 228 23.81 11.81 -8.02
N LEU A 229 23.06 10.72 -7.87
CA LEU A 229 22.46 10.05 -9.03
C LEU A 229 21.28 10.83 -9.62
N GLU A 230 20.41 11.36 -8.76
CA GLU A 230 19.23 12.11 -9.19
C GLU A 230 19.59 13.50 -9.72
N GLY A 231 20.54 14.17 -9.07
CA GLY A 231 20.86 15.56 -9.36
C GLY A 231 19.93 16.57 -8.74
N GLU A 232 19.15 16.18 -7.73
CA GLU A 232 18.12 17.04 -7.19
C GLU A 232 18.71 18.34 -6.61
N ALA A 233 18.00 19.45 -6.86
CA ALA A 233 18.37 20.78 -6.39
C ALA A 233 17.41 21.25 -5.29
N THR A 234 17.38 20.51 -4.17
CA THR A 234 16.50 20.83 -3.03
C THR A 234 17.25 21.41 -1.83
N GLY A 235 18.58 21.52 -1.91
CA GLY A 235 19.40 22.01 -0.81
C GLY A 235 19.21 23.50 -0.53
N ARG A 236 19.69 23.93 0.64
CA ARG A 236 19.51 25.27 1.19
C ARG A 236 20.81 25.83 1.74
N LEU A 237 20.95 27.15 1.67
CA LEU A 237 21.88 27.92 2.50
C LEU A 237 21.08 28.54 3.64
N LEU A 238 21.47 28.28 4.88
CA LEU A 238 20.77 28.70 6.08
C LEU A 238 21.62 29.69 6.88
N ARG A 239 20.95 30.58 7.62
CA ARG A 239 21.57 31.46 8.61
C ARG A 239 20.92 31.25 9.97
N TYR A 240 21.73 31.02 11.00
CA TYR A 240 21.29 31.05 12.39
C TYR A 240 21.79 32.33 13.05
N ASP A 241 20.89 33.01 13.76
CA ASP A 241 21.18 34.25 14.48
C ASP A 241 21.18 33.98 15.99
N PRO A 242 22.35 33.92 16.65
CA PRO A 242 22.42 33.62 18.09
C PRO A 242 21.62 34.55 19.00
N PRO A 243 21.53 35.88 18.77
CA PRO A 243 20.77 36.77 19.64
C PRO A 243 19.27 36.46 19.66
N THR A 244 18.69 36.10 18.51
CA THR A 244 17.26 35.79 18.38
C THR A 244 16.95 34.30 18.52
N LYS A 245 17.97 33.44 18.43
CA LYS A 245 17.86 31.97 18.39
C LYS A 245 16.95 31.49 17.26
N THR A 246 16.98 32.18 16.12
CA THR A 246 16.17 31.86 14.94
C THR A 246 17.05 31.43 13.77
N THR A 247 16.54 30.48 12.99
CA THR A 247 17.14 30.05 11.73
C THR A 247 16.31 30.54 10.56
N HIS A 248 16.97 31.03 9.51
CA HIS A 248 16.36 31.58 8.30
C HIS A 248 16.94 30.90 7.05
N VAL A 249 16.10 30.75 6.02
CA VAL A 249 16.55 30.29 4.70
C VAL A 249 17.09 31.51 3.93
N VAL A 250 18.38 31.47 3.56
CA VAL A 250 19.04 32.52 2.78
C VAL A 250 18.86 32.23 1.28
N LEU A 251 19.13 30.99 0.87
CA LEU A 251 18.91 30.50 -0.49
C LEU A 251 18.24 29.12 -0.42
N ASP A 252 17.33 28.85 -1.35
CA ASP A 252 16.68 27.55 -1.54
C ASP A 252 16.88 27.10 -3.00
N GLY A 253 16.77 25.79 -3.23
CA GLY A 253 16.86 25.21 -4.57
C GLY A 253 18.29 24.96 -5.04
N LEU A 254 19.23 24.73 -4.12
CA LEU A 254 20.64 24.51 -4.43
C LEU A 254 20.93 23.03 -4.72
N ALA A 255 21.83 22.77 -5.67
CA ALA A 255 22.20 21.45 -6.17
C ALA A 255 23.36 20.83 -5.37
N PHE A 256 23.01 20.15 -4.27
CA PHE A 256 23.96 19.59 -3.30
C PHE A 256 24.93 20.69 -2.79
N PRO A 257 24.41 21.69 -2.04
CA PRO A 257 25.26 22.70 -1.43
C PRO A 257 26.13 22.06 -0.35
N ASN A 258 27.43 22.34 -0.39
CA ASN A 258 28.40 21.66 0.46
C ASN A 258 29.25 22.67 1.25
N GLY A 259 30.49 22.93 0.83
CA GLY A 259 31.38 23.89 1.49
C GLY A 259 30.87 25.33 1.53
N VAL A 260 31.24 26.05 2.60
CA VAL A 260 30.92 27.47 2.84
C VAL A 260 32.16 28.23 3.34
N GLN A 261 32.43 29.41 2.77
CA GLN A 261 33.54 30.27 3.20
C GLN A 261 33.28 31.75 2.90
N PHE A 262 33.39 32.62 3.92
CA PHE A 262 33.38 34.07 3.72
C PHE A 262 34.68 34.57 3.09
N SER A 263 34.59 35.68 2.36
CA SER A 263 35.74 36.49 1.98
C SER A 263 36.41 37.15 3.20
N GLU A 264 37.64 37.63 3.03
CA GLU A 264 38.41 38.24 4.12
C GLU A 264 37.72 39.47 4.72
N ASP A 265 37.15 40.31 3.87
CA ASP A 265 36.35 41.48 4.22
C ASP A 265 34.88 41.13 4.59
N GLN A 266 34.46 39.89 4.35
CA GLN A 266 33.08 39.39 4.47
C GLN A 266 32.04 40.09 3.59
N SER A 267 32.46 40.74 2.51
CA SER A 267 31.54 41.34 1.53
C SER A 267 30.75 40.29 0.73
N PHE A 268 31.27 39.06 0.62
CA PHE A 268 30.60 37.92 -0.02
C PHE A 268 30.88 36.59 0.67
N LEU A 269 30.00 35.63 0.41
CA LEU A 269 30.10 34.23 0.84
C LEU A 269 30.24 33.33 -0.39
N LEU A 270 31.19 32.40 -0.35
CA LEU A 270 31.29 31.33 -1.35
C LEU A 270 30.62 30.07 -0.84
N PHE A 271 29.94 29.38 -1.74
CA PHE A 271 29.44 28.03 -1.50
C PHE A 271 29.59 27.16 -2.75
N THR A 272 29.75 25.86 -2.56
CA THR A 272 29.90 24.89 -3.65
C THR A 272 28.55 24.26 -3.98
N GLU A 273 28.29 24.01 -5.26
CA GLU A 273 27.22 23.11 -5.72
C GLU A 273 27.85 21.85 -6.30
N THR A 274 27.86 20.77 -5.52
CA THR A 274 28.59 19.55 -5.83
C THR A 274 28.08 18.91 -7.12
N THR A 275 26.77 18.72 -7.26
CA THR A 275 26.17 18.01 -8.43
C THR A 275 26.20 18.82 -9.73
N ASN A 276 26.21 20.15 -9.64
CA ASN A 276 26.37 21.05 -10.78
C ASN A 276 27.84 21.41 -11.07
N CYS A 277 28.80 20.88 -10.30
CA CYS A 277 30.23 21.07 -10.48
C CYS A 277 30.65 22.56 -10.55
N ARG A 278 30.16 23.40 -9.64
CA ARG A 278 30.42 24.85 -9.69
C ARG A 278 30.62 25.49 -8.33
N LEU A 279 31.34 26.61 -8.33
CA LEU A 279 31.55 27.48 -7.19
C LEU A 279 30.69 28.75 -7.36
N MET A 280 29.83 29.00 -6.38
CA MET A 280 28.89 30.10 -6.39
C MET A 280 29.31 31.17 -5.39
N LYS A 281 29.01 32.44 -5.70
CA LYS A 281 29.25 33.59 -4.83
C LYS A 281 27.93 34.26 -4.51
N PHE A 282 27.69 34.49 -3.22
CA PHE A 282 26.55 35.22 -2.68
C PHE A 282 27.04 36.54 -2.08
N TRP A 283 26.53 37.66 -2.61
CA TRP A 283 26.90 39.00 -2.15
C TRP A 283 26.13 39.35 -0.87
N LEU A 284 26.85 39.72 0.19
CA LEU A 284 26.27 40.13 1.48
C LEU A 284 26.18 41.64 1.59
N GLU A 285 27.19 42.35 1.10
CA GLU A 285 27.31 43.80 1.18
C GLU A 285 27.40 44.45 -0.20
N GLY A 286 27.19 45.77 -0.24
CA GLY A 286 27.29 46.57 -1.47
C GLY A 286 26.04 46.55 -2.37
N PRO A 287 26.12 47.14 -3.58
CA PRO A 287 24.96 47.33 -4.46
C PRO A 287 24.37 46.04 -5.02
N ARG A 288 25.09 44.92 -4.87
CA ARG A 288 24.68 43.58 -5.33
C ARG A 288 24.23 42.66 -4.18
N SER A 289 24.11 43.18 -2.96
CA SER A 289 23.68 42.42 -1.79
C SER A 289 22.39 41.62 -2.07
N GLY A 290 22.37 40.36 -1.66
CA GLY A 290 21.28 39.42 -1.91
C GLY A 290 21.33 38.71 -3.27
N SER A 291 22.24 39.08 -4.17
CA SER A 291 22.39 38.40 -5.47
C SER A 291 23.40 37.25 -5.42
N VAL A 292 23.16 36.25 -6.28
CA VAL A 292 24.04 35.10 -6.48
C VAL A 292 24.71 35.20 -7.86
N GLU A 293 26.01 34.93 -7.95
CA GLU A 293 26.75 34.83 -9.21
C GLU A 293 27.55 33.53 -9.28
N LEU A 294 27.73 33.02 -10.50
CA LEU A 294 28.68 31.95 -10.77
C LEU A 294 30.10 32.51 -10.69
N LEU A 295 30.95 31.91 -9.85
CA LEU A 295 32.36 32.29 -9.74
C LEU A 295 33.24 31.46 -10.67
N ALA A 296 33.06 30.13 -10.67
CA ALA A 296 33.83 29.24 -11.53
C ALA A 296 33.10 27.91 -11.78
N ASP A 297 33.15 27.43 -13.03
CA ASP A 297 32.83 26.06 -13.38
C ASP A 297 34.04 25.15 -13.10
N LEU A 298 33.78 23.99 -12.49
CA LEU A 298 34.81 23.08 -12.03
C LEU A 298 34.83 21.77 -12.84
N PRO A 299 36.00 21.11 -12.95
CA PRO A 299 36.15 19.88 -13.73
C PRO A 299 35.50 18.65 -13.08
N GLY A 300 35.00 18.77 -11.86
CA GLY A 300 34.50 17.65 -11.06
C GLY A 300 33.59 18.12 -9.94
N PHE A 301 33.24 17.19 -9.05
CA PHE A 301 32.33 17.43 -7.93
C PHE A 301 33.05 18.14 -6.77
N PRO A 302 32.82 19.45 -6.52
CA PRO A 302 33.45 20.15 -5.41
C PRO A 302 32.87 19.69 -4.05
N ASP A 303 33.74 19.63 -3.06
CA ASP A 303 33.37 19.33 -1.67
C ASP A 303 33.40 20.63 -0.85
N ASN A 304 34.55 20.97 -0.26
CA ASN A 304 34.73 22.20 0.51
C ASN A 304 35.56 23.28 -0.18
N VAL A 305 35.41 24.50 0.33
CA VAL A 305 36.16 25.70 -0.08
C VAL A 305 36.78 26.38 1.14
N ARG A 306 38.08 26.74 1.10
CA ARG A 306 38.76 27.41 2.23
C ARG A 306 39.67 28.53 1.79
N MET A 307 39.68 29.59 2.58
CA MET A 307 40.52 30.75 2.31
C MET A 307 41.91 30.57 2.92
N ASN A 308 42.94 31.02 2.20
CA ASN A 308 44.31 31.14 2.71
C ASN A 308 44.58 32.57 3.24
N ARG A 309 45.75 32.79 3.83
CA ARG A 309 46.16 34.10 4.37
C ARG A 309 46.30 35.23 3.35
N LYS A 310 46.23 34.92 2.05
CA LYS A 310 46.33 35.90 0.95
C LYS A 310 44.96 36.20 0.34
N GLY A 311 43.86 35.79 0.98
CA GLY A 311 42.49 35.97 0.46
C GLY A 311 42.13 35.08 -0.74
N GLN A 312 42.90 34.02 -1.01
CA GLN A 312 42.64 33.10 -2.12
C GLN A 312 41.96 31.83 -1.63
N PHE A 313 41.16 31.20 -2.48
CA PHE A 313 40.30 30.09 -2.11
C PHE A 313 40.81 28.76 -2.68
N TRP A 314 41.06 27.81 -1.80
CA TRP A 314 41.29 26.43 -2.17
C TRP A 314 39.97 25.69 -2.24
N VAL A 315 39.71 25.05 -3.36
CA VAL A 315 38.54 24.20 -3.59
C VAL A 315 39.00 22.77 -3.76
N ALA A 316 38.45 21.91 -2.92
CA ALA A 316 38.65 20.48 -2.99
C ALA A 316 37.64 19.86 -3.96
N ILE A 317 38.13 19.09 -4.94
CA ILE A 317 37.30 18.45 -5.96
C ILE A 317 37.53 16.96 -5.85
N ASP A 318 36.47 16.25 -5.45
CA ASP A 318 36.50 14.81 -5.17
C ASP A 318 36.94 14.06 -6.43
N CYS A 319 36.08 13.97 -7.45
CA CYS A 319 36.43 13.32 -8.70
C CYS A 319 36.08 14.16 -9.94
N CYS A 320 36.96 14.11 -10.95
CA CYS A 320 36.68 14.68 -12.27
C CYS A 320 35.57 13.90 -12.97
N ARG A 321 34.69 14.63 -13.67
CA ARG A 321 33.60 14.00 -14.42
C ARG A 321 34.09 13.34 -15.71
N THR A 322 33.42 12.26 -16.12
CA THR A 322 33.68 11.58 -17.40
C THR A 322 32.70 12.02 -18.48
N PRO A 323 33.05 11.88 -19.78
CA PRO A 323 32.10 12.18 -20.88
C PRO A 323 30.80 11.37 -20.77
N ALA A 324 30.86 10.13 -20.28
CA ALA A 324 29.69 9.30 -20.05
C ALA A 324 28.75 9.88 -18.97
N GLN A 325 29.32 10.42 -17.88
CA GLN A 325 28.55 11.10 -16.84
C GLN A 325 27.90 12.38 -17.37
N GLU A 326 28.57 13.13 -18.25
CA GLU A 326 28.02 14.33 -18.86
C GLU A 326 26.78 14.03 -19.73
N VAL A 327 26.83 12.95 -20.53
CA VAL A 327 25.67 12.49 -21.31
C VAL A 327 24.50 12.11 -20.41
N LEU A 328 24.74 11.35 -19.33
CA LEU A 328 23.70 10.95 -18.39
C LEU A 328 23.14 12.14 -17.60
N SER A 329 24.00 13.10 -17.21
CA SER A 329 23.63 14.32 -16.48
C SER A 329 22.72 15.24 -17.30
N ASN A 330 22.95 15.30 -18.62
CA ASN A 330 22.12 16.07 -19.55
C ASN A 330 20.83 15.36 -19.97
N ASN A 331 20.72 14.04 -19.80
CA ASN A 331 19.59 13.24 -20.25
C ASN A 331 18.97 12.40 -19.12
N PRO A 332 18.04 12.98 -18.33
CA PRO A 332 17.43 12.28 -17.19
C PRO A 332 16.72 10.98 -17.57
N TRP A 333 16.12 10.91 -18.76
CA TRP A 333 15.47 9.69 -19.25
C TRP A 333 16.49 8.55 -19.44
N LEU A 334 17.61 8.80 -20.12
CA LEU A 334 18.69 7.81 -20.29
C LEU A 334 19.24 7.35 -18.93
N ARG A 335 19.39 8.28 -18.00
CA ARG A 335 19.83 8.01 -16.63
C ARG A 335 18.86 7.12 -15.87
N ASN A 336 17.56 7.36 -16.03
CA ASN A 336 16.50 6.53 -15.44
C ASN A 336 16.59 5.08 -15.92
N ILE A 337 16.82 4.86 -17.22
CA ILE A 337 16.98 3.51 -17.79
C ILE A 337 18.23 2.85 -17.24
N TYR A 338 19.34 3.57 -17.30
CA TYR A 338 20.66 3.05 -16.98
C TYR A 338 20.72 2.47 -15.57
N PHE A 339 20.12 3.14 -14.59
CA PHE A 339 20.10 2.68 -13.19
C PHE A 339 18.90 1.78 -12.82
N ARG A 340 17.99 1.52 -13.76
CA ARG A 340 16.91 0.51 -13.63
C ARG A 340 17.25 -0.83 -14.28
N LEU A 341 18.39 -0.92 -14.96
CA LEU A 341 18.90 -2.19 -15.46
C LEU A 341 19.21 -3.13 -14.28
N PRO A 342 18.93 -4.45 -14.41
CA PRO A 342 19.16 -5.45 -13.37
C PRO A 342 20.66 -5.83 -13.25
N ILE A 343 21.51 -4.80 -13.11
CA ILE A 343 22.95 -4.89 -13.10
C ILE A 343 23.44 -4.27 -11.78
N ARG A 344 24.34 -4.97 -11.09
CA ARG A 344 24.95 -4.46 -9.85
C ARG A 344 25.58 -3.08 -10.08
N MET A 345 25.36 -2.14 -9.15
CA MET A 345 25.95 -0.79 -9.20
C MET A 345 27.45 -0.79 -9.44
N SER A 346 28.16 -1.78 -8.88
CA SER A 346 29.60 -1.89 -9.05
C SER A 346 30.01 -2.15 -10.50
N LEU A 347 29.18 -2.78 -11.31
CA LEU A 347 29.45 -3.01 -12.73
C LEU A 347 29.11 -1.76 -13.56
N LEU A 348 27.95 -1.15 -13.31
CA LEU A 348 27.52 0.11 -13.95
C LEU A 348 28.55 1.22 -13.74
N ALA A 349 28.95 1.45 -12.49
CA ALA A 349 29.98 2.41 -12.15
C ALA A 349 31.34 2.14 -12.83
N ARG A 350 31.67 0.88 -13.14
CA ARG A 350 32.91 0.54 -13.87
C ARG A 350 32.77 0.82 -15.37
N ALA A 351 31.59 0.60 -15.94
CA ALA A 351 31.30 0.89 -17.34
C ALA A 351 31.35 2.41 -17.65
N MET A 352 31.04 3.26 -16.66
CA MET A 352 31.17 4.73 -16.78
C MET A 352 32.62 5.25 -16.73
N GLY A 353 33.61 4.37 -16.62
CA GLY A 353 35.03 4.76 -16.68
C GLY A 353 35.51 5.63 -15.52
N MET A 354 34.80 5.63 -14.39
CA MET A 354 35.19 6.43 -13.21
C MET A 354 36.55 5.96 -12.69
N ARG A 355 37.58 6.80 -12.87
CA ARG A 355 38.84 6.71 -12.14
C ARG A 355 38.78 7.72 -11.01
N MET A 356 38.93 7.26 -9.77
CA MET A 356 38.91 8.13 -8.61
C MET A 356 40.30 8.68 -8.40
N TYR A 357 40.51 9.91 -8.85
CA TYR A 357 41.63 10.72 -8.44
C TYR A 357 41.12 12.12 -8.14
N THR A 358 41.81 12.79 -7.24
CA THR A 358 41.38 14.08 -6.73
C THR A 358 42.13 15.24 -7.32
N VAL A 359 41.47 16.39 -7.29
CA VAL A 359 42.03 17.66 -7.73
C VAL A 359 41.83 18.69 -6.63
N ILE A 360 42.91 19.41 -6.30
CA ILE A 360 42.82 20.62 -5.49
C ILE A 360 43.12 21.80 -6.39
N SER A 361 42.24 22.81 -6.36
CA SER A 361 42.43 24.02 -7.14
C SER A 361 42.49 25.24 -6.23
N ARG A 362 43.38 26.18 -6.52
CA ARG A 362 43.42 27.49 -5.88
C ARG A 362 42.88 28.54 -6.84
N LEU A 363 41.88 29.28 -6.41
CA LEU A 363 41.23 30.33 -7.17
C LEU A 363 41.39 31.69 -6.47
N ASN A 364 41.36 32.77 -7.24
CA ASN A 364 41.18 34.12 -6.69
C ASN A 364 39.68 34.46 -6.52
N ASP A 365 39.40 35.66 -6.01
CA ASP A 365 38.07 36.25 -5.82
C ASP A 365 37.28 36.50 -7.13
N LYS A 366 37.96 36.43 -8.28
CA LYS A 366 37.38 36.50 -9.64
C LYS A 366 37.14 35.12 -10.27
N GLY A 367 37.51 34.03 -9.59
CA GLY A 367 37.33 32.67 -10.10
C GLY A 367 38.42 32.20 -11.07
N GLU A 368 39.52 32.94 -11.18
CA GLU A 368 40.66 32.53 -12.00
C GLU A 368 41.48 31.47 -11.26
N VAL A 369 41.78 30.37 -11.94
CA VAL A 369 42.56 29.26 -11.38
C VAL A 369 44.05 29.63 -11.36
N LEU A 370 44.61 29.78 -10.16
CA LEU A 370 46.01 30.14 -9.94
C LEU A 370 46.92 28.92 -9.90
N GLU A 371 46.42 27.80 -9.37
CA GLU A 371 47.20 26.57 -9.18
C GLU A 371 46.29 25.36 -9.11
N VAL A 372 46.76 24.23 -9.64
CA VAL A 372 46.08 22.94 -9.59
C VAL A 372 47.09 21.89 -9.12
N LEU A 373 46.68 21.04 -8.20
CA LEU A 373 47.42 19.89 -7.69
C LEU A 373 46.60 18.63 -7.97
N GLU A 374 47.17 17.65 -8.67
CA GLU A 374 46.50 16.39 -9.05
C GLU A 374 47.30 15.17 -8.56
N ASP A 375 46.62 14.08 -8.19
CA ASP A 375 47.23 12.76 -8.00
C ASP A 375 46.63 11.76 -9.01
N ARG A 376 47.11 11.78 -10.25
CA ARG A 376 46.45 11.08 -11.38
C ARG A 376 46.43 9.56 -11.26
N GLU A 377 47.43 8.97 -10.61
CA GLU A 377 47.54 7.52 -10.43
C GLU A 377 46.90 7.06 -9.11
N GLY A 378 46.57 8.00 -8.22
CA GLY A 378 45.98 7.72 -6.91
C GLY A 378 46.93 6.98 -5.97
N GLU A 379 48.24 7.17 -6.16
CA GLU A 379 49.29 6.45 -5.42
C GLU A 379 49.43 6.92 -3.98
N VAL A 380 49.18 8.21 -3.73
CA VAL A 380 49.22 8.80 -2.38
C VAL A 380 47.80 9.16 -1.91
N MET A 381 46.90 9.45 -2.85
CA MET A 381 45.67 10.20 -2.61
C MET A 381 44.57 9.74 -3.55
N GLN A 382 43.51 9.16 -2.99
CA GLN A 382 42.32 8.86 -3.79
C GLN A 382 41.37 10.07 -3.86
N LEU A 383 41.13 10.84 -2.77
CA LEU A 383 40.10 11.92 -2.73
C LEU A 383 40.32 13.06 -1.66
N VAL A 384 40.49 14.36 -1.98
CA VAL A 384 40.75 15.49 -1.02
C VAL A 384 39.47 16.24 -0.62
N MET A 385 39.39 16.66 0.66
CA MET A 385 38.29 17.52 1.15
C MET A 385 38.65 18.89 1.76
N ARG A 386 39.86 19.23 2.23
CA ARG A 386 40.13 20.60 2.78
C ARG A 386 41.63 20.97 2.78
N THR A 387 42.00 22.26 2.70
CA THR A 387 43.35 22.82 2.96
C THR A 387 43.34 23.81 4.13
N THR A 388 44.47 24.01 4.83
CA THR A 388 44.61 24.98 5.95
C THR A 388 45.72 26.02 5.69
N CYS A 389 45.70 27.10 6.49
CA CYS A 389 46.33 28.40 6.20
C CYS A 389 47.88 28.45 6.15
N ASN A 390 48.62 27.44 6.64
CA ASN A 390 50.08 27.58 6.85
C ASN A 390 50.94 26.32 6.60
N CYS A 391 50.31 25.18 6.43
CA CYS A 391 50.86 23.92 5.92
C CYS A 391 49.66 23.28 5.23
N ILE A 392 49.82 22.67 4.05
CA ILE A 392 48.68 22.01 3.40
C ILE A 392 48.41 20.73 4.21
N MET A 393 47.64 20.84 5.29
CA MET A 393 47.08 19.66 5.97
C MET A 393 45.76 19.31 5.30
N LEU A 394 45.73 18.14 4.67
CA LEU A 394 44.58 17.64 3.91
C LEU A 394 43.92 16.50 4.69
N ASN A 395 42.59 16.48 4.72
CA ASN A 395 41.79 15.46 5.40
C ASN A 395 41.04 14.58 4.39
N PHE A 396 40.80 13.30 4.75
CA PHE A 396 40.25 12.29 3.83
C PHE A 396 39.11 11.46 4.47
N HIS A 397 37.88 11.64 3.99
CA HIS A 397 36.84 10.60 4.04
C HIS A 397 35.83 10.70 2.89
N SER A 398 35.97 9.87 1.87
CA SER A 398 35.14 9.87 0.66
C SER A 398 33.64 9.59 0.88
N LEU A 399 32.79 10.31 0.13
CA LEU A 399 31.38 9.98 -0.16
C LEU A 399 31.22 8.75 -1.10
N PHE A 400 32.23 8.39 -1.89
CA PHE A 400 32.22 7.31 -2.89
C PHE A 400 33.50 6.47 -2.82
N SER A 401 33.53 5.38 -2.04
CA SER A 401 34.63 4.40 -2.10
C SER A 401 34.19 3.05 -2.66
N LYS A 402 34.93 2.59 -3.67
CA LYS A 402 34.88 1.22 -4.21
C LYS A 402 36.21 0.55 -3.93
N SER A 403 36.19 -0.59 -3.24
CA SER A 403 37.24 -1.60 -3.41
C SER A 403 36.64 -2.99 -3.42
N LYS A 404 37.12 -3.78 -4.38
CA LYS A 404 36.79 -5.18 -4.61
C LYS A 404 37.51 -6.02 -3.57
N SER A 405 36.77 -6.89 -2.89
CA SER A 405 37.24 -8.01 -2.05
C SER A 405 38.21 -7.64 -0.90
N LYS A 406 37.69 -7.72 0.33
CA LYS A 406 38.33 -7.52 1.66
C LYS A 406 38.43 -6.06 2.13
N ILE A 407 37.94 -5.87 3.35
CA ILE A 407 37.61 -4.60 4.00
C ILE A 407 38.83 -4.09 4.78
N ALA A 408 39.34 -2.90 4.43
CA ALA A 408 39.95 -1.94 5.34
C ALA A 408 39.96 -0.57 4.63
N SER A 409 39.20 0.40 5.14
CA SER A 409 39.37 1.81 4.78
C SER A 409 39.77 2.53 6.03
N THR A 410 40.94 3.13 5.97
CA THR A 410 41.65 3.75 7.07
C THR A 410 41.60 5.26 6.87
N GLY A 411 41.23 6.05 7.89
CA GLY A 411 41.38 7.52 7.82
C GLY A 411 42.86 7.93 7.95
N TYR A 412 43.25 8.95 7.22
CA TYR A 412 44.59 9.53 7.18
C TYR A 412 44.47 11.06 7.27
N LEU A 413 45.40 11.76 7.94
CA LEU A 413 45.65 13.18 7.64
C LEU A 413 46.93 13.28 6.83
N LEU A 414 47.03 14.18 5.86
CA LEU A 414 48.28 14.44 5.16
C LEU A 414 48.91 15.74 5.63
N ARG A 415 50.25 15.83 5.69
CA ARG A 415 50.98 17.10 5.75
C ARG A 415 51.74 17.29 4.44
N ALA A 416 51.39 18.31 3.67
CA ALA A 416 52.15 18.75 2.51
C ALA A 416 52.94 20.02 2.88
N THR A 417 54.27 19.86 2.89
CA THR A 417 55.22 20.95 3.12
C THR A 417 55.56 21.64 1.81
N THR A 418 55.09 22.87 1.65
CA THR A 418 55.71 23.83 0.73
C THR A 418 56.69 24.68 1.56
N THR A 419 57.96 24.27 1.55
CA THR A 419 59.14 24.99 2.10
C THR A 419 59.09 25.47 3.57
N SER A 420 59.89 24.79 4.40
CA SER A 420 60.48 25.19 5.70
C SER A 420 59.77 26.22 6.59
N GLN A 421 59.15 25.75 7.69
CA GLN A 421 59.16 26.33 9.06
C GLN A 421 57.88 25.91 9.81
N CYS A 422 57.99 25.01 10.80
CA CYS A 422 57.10 24.95 11.96
C CYS A 422 57.75 24.07 13.04
N LEU A 423 58.17 24.71 14.14
CA LEU A 423 58.86 24.16 15.30
C LEU A 423 57.86 23.60 16.34
N HIS A 424 58.23 22.49 16.99
CA HIS A 424 57.53 21.86 18.12
C HIS A 424 57.76 22.61 19.43
N THR A 425 56.73 22.68 20.29
CA THR A 425 56.91 22.85 21.75
C THR A 425 55.85 22.05 22.53
N ASN A 426 56.31 21.24 23.49
CA ASN A 426 55.55 20.41 24.45
C ASN A 426 55.17 21.23 25.71
N ILE A 427 54.16 20.81 26.49
CA ILE A 427 54.09 20.95 27.98
C ILE A 427 52.85 20.23 28.59
N THR A 428 53.15 19.16 29.34
CA THR A 428 52.78 18.74 30.72
C THR A 428 51.38 18.88 31.38
N THR A 429 51.06 17.78 32.07
CA THR A 429 49.94 17.34 32.94
C THR A 429 49.82 18.04 34.31
N ILE A 430 48.60 18.26 34.85
CA ILE A 430 48.31 18.39 36.30
C ILE A 430 46.93 17.80 36.70
N HIS A 431 46.91 17.30 37.94
CA HIS A 431 46.00 16.47 38.73
C HIS A 431 44.55 16.94 39.07
N THR A 432 43.81 15.91 39.52
CA THR A 432 42.46 15.78 40.13
C THR A 432 42.24 16.48 41.48
N SER A 433 40.96 16.76 41.82
CA SER A 433 40.45 16.66 43.21
C SER A 433 38.93 16.45 43.28
N ASN A 434 38.52 15.60 44.24
CA ASN A 434 37.17 15.18 44.62
C ASN A 434 36.43 16.23 45.47
N ALA A 435 35.08 16.16 45.51
CA ALA A 435 34.31 16.38 46.73
C ALA A 435 32.91 15.73 46.68
N ASN A 436 32.63 14.88 47.67
CA ASN A 436 31.32 14.37 48.09
C ASN A 436 30.50 15.46 48.79
N ASN A 437 29.15 15.38 48.79
CA ASN A 437 28.35 14.85 49.93
C ASN A 437 26.83 15.12 49.83
N SER A 438 26.06 14.09 50.25
CA SER A 438 24.81 14.10 51.07
C SER A 438 23.54 14.83 50.56
N HIS A 439 22.29 14.47 50.89
CA HIS A 439 21.59 13.32 51.49
C HIS A 439 20.08 13.66 51.42
N HIS A 440 19.22 12.63 51.38
CA HIS A 440 17.95 12.47 52.13
C HIS A 440 16.69 12.08 51.34
N VAL A 441 16.07 11.07 51.95
CA VAL A 441 14.90 10.23 51.67
C VAL A 441 13.65 10.87 52.31
N PHE A 442 12.45 10.67 51.73
CA PHE A 442 11.26 10.09 52.40
C PHE A 442 10.01 10.13 51.49
N SER A 443 9.30 9.00 51.44
CA SER A 443 7.88 8.81 51.07
C SER A 443 7.15 8.27 52.32
N PRO A 444 5.90 7.77 52.32
CA PRO A 444 4.75 7.88 51.40
C PRO A 444 3.42 8.16 52.18
N ARG A 445 2.25 8.23 51.49
CA ARG A 445 1.03 7.38 51.73
C ARG A 445 -0.36 7.96 51.34
N TYR A 446 -1.10 7.13 50.55
CA TYR A 446 -2.58 6.85 50.52
C TYR A 446 -3.55 7.95 49.98
N SER A 447 -4.69 7.67 49.32
CA SER A 447 -5.64 6.54 49.33
C SER A 447 -6.55 6.48 48.07
N HIS A 448 -7.17 5.31 47.86
CA HIS A 448 -8.19 4.91 46.86
C HIS A 448 -9.61 5.41 47.17
N ILE A 449 -10.48 5.55 46.14
CA ILE A 449 -11.92 5.17 46.18
C ILE A 449 -12.39 4.66 44.81
N ALA A 450 -13.11 3.54 44.81
CA ALA A 450 -13.85 2.93 43.70
C ALA A 450 -15.36 3.07 43.95
N TYR A 451 -16.21 3.01 42.90
CA TYR A 451 -17.65 2.80 43.04
C TYR A 451 -18.20 1.86 41.94
N ALA A 452 -19.09 0.97 42.36
CA ALA A 452 -19.69 -0.13 41.62
C ALA A 452 -21.20 0.10 41.35
N PHE A 453 -21.73 -0.76 40.47
CA PHE A 453 -23.08 -0.93 39.92
C PHE A 453 -24.28 -0.95 40.91
N SER A 454 -25.49 -0.63 40.37
CA SER A 454 -26.78 -1.16 40.86
C SER A 454 -27.83 -1.33 39.74
N LYS A 455 -28.61 -2.41 39.81
CA LYS A 455 -29.73 -2.84 38.93
C LYS A 455 -31.09 -2.76 39.66
N SER A 456 -32.18 -2.79 38.87
CA SER A 456 -33.57 -3.34 39.12
C SER A 456 -34.71 -2.31 39.10
N PRO A 457 -36.02 -2.67 38.92
CA PRO A 457 -36.66 -3.96 38.61
C PRO A 457 -37.79 -3.93 37.52
N ALA A 458 -38.35 -5.11 37.22
CA ALA A 458 -39.51 -5.40 36.36
C ALA A 458 -40.88 -5.23 37.07
N ARG A 459 -41.97 -5.14 36.28
CA ARG A 459 -43.36 -5.37 36.73
C ARG A 459 -44.23 -5.94 35.59
N ALA A 460 -45.00 -6.97 35.91
CA ALA A 460 -46.03 -7.58 35.07
C ALA A 460 -47.42 -7.13 35.54
N ASP A 461 -48.41 -7.05 34.64
CA ASP A 461 -49.74 -7.62 34.89
C ASP A 461 -50.59 -7.80 33.61
N SER A 462 -51.55 -8.70 33.78
CA SER A 462 -52.43 -9.47 32.91
C SER A 462 -53.66 -8.76 32.29
N ARG A 463 -54.22 -9.33 31.21
CA ARG A 463 -55.68 -9.51 30.94
C ARG A 463 -55.97 -10.27 29.62
N VAL A 464 -56.90 -11.23 29.69
CA VAL A 464 -57.58 -12.05 28.63
C VAL A 464 -58.99 -12.35 29.22
N PRO A 465 -60.07 -12.80 28.51
CA PRO A 465 -60.36 -13.04 27.06
C PRO A 465 -61.69 -12.42 26.56
N THR A 466 -61.99 -12.52 25.25
CA THR A 466 -63.33 -12.97 24.78
C THR A 466 -63.27 -13.68 23.42
N SER A 467 -64.13 -14.67 23.27
CA SER A 467 -64.28 -15.65 22.18
C SER A 467 -65.10 -15.13 20.98
N ARG A 468 -64.80 -15.60 19.76
CA ARG A 468 -65.74 -16.01 18.68
C ARG A 468 -64.96 -16.60 17.49
N THR A 469 -64.98 -17.92 17.30
CA THR A 469 -65.80 -18.69 16.34
C THR A 469 -65.17 -18.83 14.95
N PHE A 470 -64.77 -20.06 14.63
CA PHE A 470 -64.22 -20.53 13.36
C PHE A 470 -65.25 -20.48 12.23
N CYS A 471 -64.88 -19.88 11.11
CA CYS A 471 -65.41 -20.20 9.78
C CYS A 471 -64.23 -20.59 8.88
N THR A 472 -64.25 -21.84 8.41
CA THR A 472 -63.36 -22.35 7.37
C THR A 472 -63.72 -21.72 6.02
N SER A 473 -63.06 -20.62 5.68
CA SER A 473 -62.84 -20.19 4.29
C SER A 473 -61.41 -20.56 3.91
N SER A 474 -61.16 -20.85 2.63
CA SER A 474 -59.81 -20.99 2.08
C SER A 474 -58.97 -19.78 2.51
N SER A 475 -58.02 -19.96 3.44
CA SER A 475 -57.46 -18.82 4.17
C SER A 475 -56.68 -17.90 3.24
N GLU A 476 -57.23 -16.73 2.92
CA GLU A 476 -56.50 -15.66 2.25
C GLU A 476 -55.24 -15.35 3.06
N ARG A 477 -54.13 -15.01 2.38
CA ARG A 477 -52.91 -14.58 3.08
C ARG A 477 -53.16 -13.21 3.69
N ASP A 478 -52.71 -13.02 4.93
CA ASP A 478 -52.66 -11.69 5.51
C ASP A 478 -51.78 -10.79 4.63
N SER A 479 -52.21 -9.56 4.40
CA SER A 479 -51.48 -8.61 3.56
C SER A 479 -51.18 -7.31 4.28
N ILE A 480 -49.95 -6.82 4.13
CA ILE A 480 -49.46 -5.56 4.69
C ILE A 480 -49.04 -4.66 3.53
N GLU A 481 -49.40 -3.37 3.58
CA GLU A 481 -49.12 -2.41 2.51
C GLU A 481 -48.03 -1.42 2.92
N TYR A 482 -47.09 -1.18 2.02
CA TYR A 482 -46.05 -0.16 2.10
C TYR A 482 -45.96 0.63 0.79
N ASP A 483 -45.35 1.82 0.84
CA ASP A 483 -44.98 2.52 -0.39
C ASP A 483 -43.80 1.83 -1.08
N VAL A 484 -42.79 1.44 -0.31
CA VAL A 484 -41.57 0.79 -0.83
C VAL A 484 -41.26 -0.50 -0.06
N VAL A 485 -41.09 -1.58 -0.81
CA VAL A 485 -40.66 -2.89 -0.29
C VAL A 485 -39.26 -3.20 -0.82
N ILE A 486 -38.33 -3.48 0.07
CA ILE A 486 -36.93 -3.79 -0.26
C ILE A 486 -36.64 -5.22 0.19
N VAL A 487 -36.16 -6.06 -0.74
CA VAL A 487 -35.85 -7.47 -0.47
C VAL A 487 -34.33 -7.63 -0.30
N GLY A 488 -33.88 -7.74 0.94
CA GLY A 488 -32.50 -7.95 1.36
C GLY A 488 -31.91 -6.77 2.13
N ALA A 489 -31.56 -6.98 3.41
CA ALA A 489 -30.89 -6.01 4.27
C ALA A 489 -29.36 -6.04 4.10
N GLY A 490 -28.89 -6.18 2.86
CA GLY A 490 -27.46 -6.01 2.52
C GLY A 490 -27.09 -4.53 2.34
N PRO A 491 -25.82 -4.23 1.98
CA PRO A 491 -25.36 -2.84 1.79
C PRO A 491 -26.19 -2.06 0.77
N ALA A 492 -26.67 -2.70 -0.31
CA ALA A 492 -27.52 -2.04 -1.30
C ALA A 492 -28.92 -1.69 -0.75
N GLY A 493 -29.59 -2.67 -0.16
CA GLY A 493 -30.96 -2.49 0.36
C GLY A 493 -31.03 -1.48 1.49
N LEU A 494 -30.10 -1.56 2.45
CA LEU A 494 -30.02 -0.58 3.55
C LEU A 494 -29.63 0.81 3.05
N SER A 495 -28.74 0.93 2.06
CA SER A 495 -28.43 2.24 1.46
C SER A 495 -29.64 2.86 0.77
N ALA A 496 -30.44 2.05 0.07
CA ALA A 496 -31.68 2.52 -0.55
C ALA A 496 -32.69 2.97 0.51
N ALA A 497 -32.88 2.18 1.57
CA ALA A 497 -33.81 2.50 2.66
C ALA A 497 -33.43 3.80 3.39
N ILE A 498 -32.16 3.94 3.76
CA ILE A 498 -31.60 5.14 4.42
C ILE A 498 -31.78 6.36 3.52
N ARG A 499 -31.38 6.26 2.25
CA ARG A 499 -31.45 7.40 1.33
C ARG A 499 -32.90 7.84 1.07
N LEU A 500 -33.83 6.89 0.92
CA LEU A 500 -35.25 7.19 0.81
C LEU A 500 -35.77 7.99 2.00
N LYS A 501 -35.50 7.52 3.23
CA LYS A 501 -35.97 8.21 4.44
C LYS A 501 -35.28 9.56 4.66
N GLN A 502 -34.01 9.71 4.28
CA GLN A 502 -33.34 11.02 4.26
C GLN A 502 -34.07 12.00 3.34
N MET A 503 -34.38 11.60 2.11
CA MET A 503 -35.13 12.44 1.15
C MET A 503 -36.54 12.76 1.66
N CYS A 504 -37.23 11.80 2.28
CA CYS A 504 -38.53 12.03 2.92
C CYS A 504 -38.43 13.15 3.97
N ARG A 505 -37.41 13.13 4.84
CA ARG A 505 -37.17 14.20 5.83
C ARG A 505 -36.82 15.54 5.17
N GLU A 506 -35.97 15.54 4.15
CA GLU A 506 -35.55 16.76 3.43
C GLU A 506 -36.71 17.44 2.69
N ARG A 507 -37.65 16.65 2.15
CA ARG A 507 -38.78 17.13 1.33
C ARG A 507 -40.12 17.14 2.08
N ASN A 508 -40.12 16.82 3.37
CA ASN A 508 -41.32 16.70 4.20
C ASN A 508 -42.39 15.76 3.59
N ALA A 509 -41.95 14.62 3.07
CA ALA A 509 -42.80 13.54 2.58
C ALA A 509 -42.85 12.40 3.61
N ASP A 510 -43.94 11.64 3.59
CA ASP A 510 -44.12 10.48 4.47
C ASP A 510 -44.38 9.23 3.61
N LEU A 511 -43.32 8.44 3.39
CA LEU A 511 -43.37 7.18 2.67
C LEU A 511 -43.05 6.03 3.62
N SER A 512 -43.88 4.99 3.62
CA SER A 512 -43.61 3.78 4.39
C SER A 512 -42.62 2.87 3.65
N VAL A 513 -41.55 2.46 4.35
CA VAL A 513 -40.44 1.69 3.76
C VAL A 513 -40.19 0.44 4.60
N CYS A 514 -40.34 -0.71 3.97
CA CYS A 514 -40.13 -2.03 4.58
C CYS A 514 -38.90 -2.72 3.96
N VAL A 515 -38.02 -3.27 4.79
CA VAL A 515 -36.88 -4.10 4.38
C VAL A 515 -37.05 -5.51 4.93
N LEU A 516 -37.07 -6.51 4.05
CA LEU A 516 -37.11 -7.92 4.45
C LEU A 516 -35.71 -8.54 4.37
N ASP A 517 -35.33 -9.31 5.38
CA ASP A 517 -34.14 -10.13 5.33
C ASP A 517 -34.40 -11.57 5.77
N LYS A 518 -33.82 -12.51 5.03
CA LYS A 518 -33.95 -13.94 5.33
C LYS A 518 -33.13 -14.38 6.55
N GLY A 519 -32.08 -13.66 6.93
CA GLY A 519 -31.26 -13.97 8.11
C GLY A 519 -32.03 -13.73 9.39
N ALA A 520 -31.79 -14.55 10.42
CA ALA A 520 -32.44 -14.42 11.73
C ALA A 520 -32.24 -13.03 12.35
N GLU A 521 -31.14 -12.36 12.00
CA GLU A 521 -30.86 -10.97 12.29
C GLU A 521 -30.19 -10.31 11.07
N VAL A 522 -30.25 -8.98 11.00
CA VAL A 522 -29.52 -8.20 9.99
C VAL A 522 -28.03 -8.53 10.10
N GLY A 523 -27.38 -8.83 8.97
CA GLY A 523 -25.96 -9.18 8.93
C GLY A 523 -25.63 -10.67 9.06
N ALA A 524 -26.54 -11.53 9.53
CA ALA A 524 -26.28 -12.96 9.75
C ALA A 524 -25.88 -13.72 8.48
N HIS A 525 -26.37 -13.28 7.31
CA HIS A 525 -26.06 -13.87 6.01
C HIS A 525 -25.01 -13.07 5.21
N ILE A 526 -24.37 -12.08 5.81
CA ILE A 526 -23.39 -11.21 5.16
C ILE A 526 -21.98 -11.76 5.35
N ILE A 527 -21.25 -11.87 4.24
CA ILE A 527 -19.89 -12.40 4.22
C ILE A 527 -19.09 -11.70 3.12
N SER A 528 -17.89 -11.23 3.47
CA SER A 528 -16.95 -10.63 2.54
C SER A 528 -15.54 -10.59 3.14
N GLY A 529 -14.47 -10.74 2.35
CA GLY A 529 -13.13 -10.41 2.84
C GLY A 529 -13.02 -8.93 3.25
N ASN A 530 -13.62 -8.06 2.45
CA ASN A 530 -13.82 -6.62 2.64
C ASN A 530 -12.61 -5.75 2.99
N VAL A 531 -11.90 -5.32 1.93
CA VAL A 531 -11.20 -4.03 1.92
C VAL A 531 -12.20 -2.95 1.50
N PHE A 532 -12.79 -2.28 2.48
CA PHE A 532 -13.89 -1.34 2.33
C PHE A 532 -13.43 0.00 1.75
N GLU A 533 -14.09 0.40 0.67
CA GLU A 533 -13.92 1.71 0.06
C GLU A 533 -15.01 2.66 0.53
N PRO A 534 -14.67 3.69 1.34
CA PRO A 534 -15.67 4.47 2.06
C PRO A 534 -16.44 5.47 1.18
N ARG A 535 -16.14 5.59 -0.12
CA ARG A 535 -16.70 6.60 -1.01
C ARG A 535 -18.23 6.71 -0.93
N ALA A 536 -18.94 5.60 -1.10
CA ALA A 536 -20.41 5.60 -1.07
C ALA A 536 -20.96 5.87 0.34
N LEU A 537 -20.28 5.41 1.39
CA LEU A 537 -20.67 5.70 2.77
C LEU A 537 -20.45 7.17 3.12
N ASN A 538 -19.37 7.80 2.63
CA ASN A 538 -19.13 9.23 2.78
C ASN A 538 -20.26 10.05 2.12
N GLU A 539 -20.81 9.58 0.99
CA GLU A 539 -21.96 10.22 0.34
C GLU A 539 -23.27 10.01 1.13
N LEU A 540 -23.49 8.81 1.69
CA LEU A 540 -24.75 8.45 2.35
C LEU A 540 -24.84 8.94 3.81
N LEU A 541 -23.78 8.79 4.58
CA LEU A 541 -23.69 9.07 6.01
C LEU A 541 -22.37 9.79 6.30
N PRO A 542 -22.20 11.06 5.92
CA PRO A 542 -20.91 11.76 5.98
C PRO A 542 -20.27 11.81 7.38
N GLN A 543 -21.08 11.70 8.44
CA GLN A 543 -20.66 11.74 9.85
C GLN A 543 -20.46 10.34 10.46
N TRP A 544 -20.25 9.30 9.64
CA TRP A 544 -20.11 7.92 10.13
C TRP A 544 -18.93 7.74 11.10
N LYS A 545 -17.90 8.59 11.01
CA LYS A 545 -16.72 8.55 11.88
C LYS A 545 -17.04 8.96 13.32
N GLU A 546 -17.91 9.95 13.48
CA GLU A 546 -18.38 10.44 14.78
C GLU A 546 -19.49 9.54 15.37
N GLN A 547 -20.14 8.73 14.54
CA GLN A 547 -21.27 7.87 14.90
C GLN A 547 -20.87 6.42 15.23
N GLU A 548 -19.63 6.21 15.68
CA GLU A 548 -19.11 4.91 16.13
C GLU A 548 -19.29 3.76 15.11
N ALA A 549 -19.24 4.07 13.81
CA ALA A 549 -19.31 3.01 12.81
C ALA A 549 -18.14 2.01 13.00
N PRO A 550 -18.36 0.69 12.79
CA PRO A 550 -17.36 -0.35 13.03
C PRO A 550 -16.28 -0.40 11.93
N ILE A 551 -15.68 0.75 11.60
CA ILE A 551 -14.70 0.98 10.54
C ILE A 551 -13.46 1.62 11.19
N THR A 552 -12.65 0.78 11.85
CA THR A 552 -11.55 1.26 12.71
C THR A 552 -10.15 1.02 12.13
N THR A 553 -9.98 0.03 11.25
CA THR A 553 -8.65 -0.44 10.83
C THR A 553 -8.33 0.06 9.42
N PRO A 554 -7.60 1.19 9.26
CA PRO A 554 -7.18 1.66 7.94
C PRO A 554 -6.17 0.68 7.32
N VAL A 555 -6.18 0.55 6.00
CA VAL A 555 -5.17 -0.27 5.30
C VAL A 555 -3.78 0.37 5.48
N SER A 556 -2.85 -0.42 6.03
CA SER A 556 -1.48 0.00 6.35
C SER A 556 -0.47 -0.42 5.28
N SER A 557 -0.72 -1.55 4.59
CA SER A 557 0.11 -2.03 3.49
C SER A 557 -0.67 -2.91 2.53
N ASP A 558 -0.29 -2.88 1.25
CA ASP A 558 -0.85 -3.73 0.19
C ASP A 558 0.27 -4.61 -0.41
N LYS A 559 0.13 -5.92 -0.31
CA LYS A 559 1.05 -6.90 -0.92
C LYS A 559 0.31 -7.76 -1.93
N PHE A 560 0.96 -8.03 -3.05
CA PHE A 560 0.44 -8.91 -4.08
C PHE A 560 1.46 -9.99 -4.43
N TRP A 561 1.11 -11.25 -4.25
CA TRP A 561 2.04 -12.37 -4.38
C TRP A 561 1.61 -13.37 -5.46
N PHE A 562 2.58 -13.85 -6.22
CA PHE A 562 2.44 -15.05 -7.01
C PHE A 562 2.96 -16.24 -6.22
N LEU A 563 2.09 -17.20 -5.92
CA LEU A 563 2.45 -18.40 -5.18
C LEU A 563 2.85 -19.52 -6.13
N THR A 564 4.01 -20.09 -5.84
CA THR A 564 4.37 -21.44 -6.29
C THR A 564 4.15 -22.41 -5.13
N LYS A 565 4.35 -23.71 -5.32
CA LYS A 565 4.16 -24.68 -4.22
C LYS A 565 4.99 -24.39 -2.95
N GLY A 566 6.16 -23.75 -3.08
CA GLY A 566 7.08 -23.54 -1.95
C GLY A 566 7.61 -22.12 -1.78
N ARG A 567 7.19 -21.17 -2.62
CA ARG A 567 7.69 -19.78 -2.58
C ARG A 567 6.58 -18.81 -2.94
N ALA A 568 6.52 -17.70 -2.20
CA ALA A 568 5.77 -16.51 -2.57
C ALA A 568 6.71 -15.53 -3.29
N ILE A 569 6.34 -15.12 -4.49
CA ILE A 569 7.08 -14.14 -5.30
C ILE A 569 6.28 -12.83 -5.24
N SER A 570 6.90 -11.74 -4.78
CA SER A 570 6.22 -10.45 -4.75
C SER A 570 6.07 -9.88 -6.15
N LEU A 571 4.86 -9.44 -6.47
CA LEU A 571 4.51 -8.71 -7.69
C LEU A 571 4.09 -7.28 -7.32
N PRO A 572 4.22 -6.30 -8.25
CA PRO A 572 3.59 -5.00 -8.08
C PRO A 572 2.11 -5.15 -7.82
N SER A 573 1.64 -4.51 -6.75
CA SER A 573 0.22 -4.48 -6.44
C SER A 573 -0.53 -3.69 -7.52
N PRO A 574 -1.50 -4.29 -8.23
CA PRO A 574 -2.42 -3.53 -9.08
C PRO A 574 -3.49 -2.77 -8.26
N PHE A 575 -3.49 -2.95 -6.94
CA PHE A 575 -4.44 -2.35 -6.03
C PHE A 575 -3.88 -1.06 -5.44
N ASN A 576 -4.74 -0.05 -5.32
CA ASN A 576 -4.48 1.14 -4.51
C ASN A 576 -5.51 1.18 -3.39
N ASN A 577 -5.13 0.72 -2.18
CA ASN A 577 -6.02 0.75 -1.03
C ASN A 577 -5.77 1.92 -0.07
N LYS A 578 -5.07 2.96 -0.51
CA LYS A 578 -4.91 4.18 0.29
C LYS A 578 -6.29 4.81 0.58
N GLY A 579 -6.58 5.02 1.87
CA GLY A 579 -7.86 5.57 2.34
C GLY A 579 -8.98 4.55 2.51
N ASN A 580 -8.70 3.26 2.27
CA ASN A 580 -9.63 2.16 2.52
C ASN A 580 -9.39 1.53 3.90
N TYR A 581 -10.32 0.67 4.31
CA TYR A 581 -10.34 0.05 5.63
C TYR A 581 -10.53 -1.46 5.53
N VAL A 582 -9.93 -2.22 6.44
CA VAL A 582 -10.22 -3.65 6.62
C VAL A 582 -11.33 -3.76 7.66
N ILE A 583 -12.47 -4.36 7.29
CA ILE A 583 -13.66 -4.42 8.17
C ILE A 583 -14.35 -5.78 8.14
N SER A 584 -15.20 -6.03 9.13
CA SER A 584 -16.29 -7.02 9.00
C SER A 584 -17.48 -6.36 8.31
N LEU A 585 -17.92 -6.91 7.18
CA LEU A 585 -19.08 -6.38 6.47
C LEU A 585 -20.38 -6.68 7.22
N SER A 586 -20.46 -7.84 7.89
CA SER A 586 -21.63 -8.19 8.72
C SER A 586 -21.82 -7.19 9.88
N GLN A 587 -20.74 -6.74 10.53
CA GLN A 587 -20.81 -5.70 11.56
C GLN A 587 -21.25 -4.34 10.99
N LEU A 588 -20.69 -3.92 9.84
CA LEU A 588 -21.11 -2.68 9.20
C LEU A 588 -22.60 -2.69 8.81
N VAL A 589 -23.08 -3.81 8.27
CA VAL A 589 -24.49 -3.96 7.88
C VAL A 589 -25.42 -3.92 9.09
N ARG A 590 -25.06 -4.52 10.23
CA ARG A 590 -25.81 -4.36 11.49
C ARG A 590 -25.92 -2.90 11.92
N TRP A 591 -24.81 -2.17 11.89
CA TRP A 591 -24.78 -0.75 12.23
C TRP A 591 -25.64 0.07 11.25
N MET A 592 -25.57 -0.21 9.94
CA MET A 592 -26.44 0.42 8.95
C MET A 592 -27.93 0.08 9.17
N GLY A 593 -28.25 -1.13 9.64
CA GLY A 593 -29.60 -1.54 10.02
C GLY A 593 -30.16 -0.66 11.12
N ALA A 594 -29.41 -0.49 12.22
CA ALA A 594 -29.79 0.41 13.30
C ALA A 594 -29.98 1.86 12.81
N LYS A 595 -29.09 2.34 11.92
CA LYS A 595 -29.24 3.67 11.31
C LYS A 595 -30.48 3.81 10.43
N ALA A 596 -30.88 2.75 9.73
CA ALA A 596 -32.12 2.74 8.96
C ALA A 596 -33.36 2.76 9.88
N GLU A 597 -33.35 1.98 10.97
CA GLU A 597 -34.43 1.98 11.97
C GLU A 597 -34.58 3.34 12.66
N GLU A 598 -33.47 4.02 13.02
CA GLU A 598 -33.46 5.40 13.53
C GLU A 598 -34.11 6.40 12.55
N LEU A 599 -34.13 6.08 11.26
CA LEU A 599 -34.78 6.87 10.20
C LEU A 599 -36.26 6.51 9.99
N GLY A 600 -36.79 5.52 10.71
CA GLY A 600 -38.16 5.04 10.61
C GLY A 600 -38.38 4.02 9.49
N VAL A 601 -37.33 3.31 9.07
CA VAL A 601 -37.44 2.12 8.21
C VAL A 601 -37.88 0.93 9.07
N GLU A 602 -38.85 0.17 8.59
CA GLU A 602 -39.25 -1.08 9.23
C GLU A 602 -38.43 -2.24 8.66
N ILE A 603 -37.68 -2.94 9.51
CA ILE A 603 -36.83 -4.05 9.09
C ILE A 603 -37.37 -5.34 9.70
N TYR A 604 -37.61 -6.34 8.84
CA TYR A 604 -38.14 -7.65 9.19
C TYR A 604 -37.07 -8.72 8.93
N PRO A 605 -36.11 -8.92 9.86
CA PRO A 605 -35.21 -10.06 9.79
C PRO A 605 -35.97 -11.36 10.10
N GLY A 606 -35.51 -12.47 9.54
CA GLY A 606 -36.16 -13.78 9.65
C GLY A 606 -37.33 -13.98 8.67
N PHE A 607 -37.60 -13.03 7.77
CA PHE A 607 -38.67 -13.13 6.78
C PHE A 607 -38.09 -13.24 5.37
N ALA A 608 -38.18 -14.44 4.78
CA ALA A 608 -37.67 -14.69 3.44
C ALA A 608 -38.74 -14.43 2.38
N ALA A 609 -38.47 -13.50 1.46
CA ALA A 609 -39.28 -13.32 0.26
C ALA A 609 -39.16 -14.54 -0.64
N SER A 610 -40.26 -15.23 -0.89
CA SER A 610 -40.30 -16.52 -1.59
C SER A 610 -40.93 -16.44 -2.98
N GLU A 611 -41.79 -15.46 -3.20
CA GLU A 611 -42.48 -15.23 -4.46
C GLU A 611 -42.68 -13.74 -4.77
N ILE A 612 -42.87 -13.42 -6.06
CA ILE A 612 -43.25 -12.08 -6.52
C ILE A 612 -44.75 -12.05 -6.74
N LEU A 613 -45.40 -10.99 -6.26
CA LEU A 613 -46.82 -10.71 -6.49
C LEU A 613 -46.99 -9.82 -7.73
N TYR A 614 -47.97 -10.15 -8.58
CA TYR A 614 -48.27 -9.41 -9.80
C TYR A 614 -49.72 -8.96 -9.83
N ASP A 615 -49.99 -7.81 -10.46
CA ASP A 615 -51.35 -7.43 -10.85
C ASP A 615 -51.77 -8.08 -12.18
N ALA A 616 -52.99 -7.77 -12.62
CA ALA A 616 -53.54 -8.26 -13.89
C ALA A 616 -52.74 -7.83 -15.13
N ASN A 617 -51.96 -6.75 -15.04
CA ASN A 617 -51.11 -6.22 -16.11
C ASN A 617 -49.69 -6.77 -16.04
N SER A 618 -49.42 -7.76 -15.20
CA SER A 618 -48.07 -8.26 -14.92
C SER A 618 -47.12 -7.17 -14.40
N LYS A 619 -47.62 -6.16 -13.69
CA LYS A 619 -46.80 -5.24 -12.90
C LYS A 619 -46.52 -5.88 -11.54
N VAL A 620 -45.30 -5.73 -11.03
CA VAL A 620 -44.95 -6.15 -9.68
C VAL A 620 -45.66 -5.25 -8.66
N ILE A 621 -46.35 -5.87 -7.70
CA ILE A 621 -47.08 -5.18 -6.63
C ILE A 621 -46.60 -5.54 -5.23
N GLY A 622 -45.52 -6.33 -5.12
CA GLY A 622 -44.96 -6.76 -3.85
C GLY A 622 -44.36 -8.16 -3.89
N ILE A 623 -44.23 -8.76 -2.71
CA ILE A 623 -43.68 -10.10 -2.50
C ILE A 623 -44.54 -10.90 -1.53
N GLY A 624 -44.45 -12.23 -1.60
CA GLY A 624 -44.99 -13.14 -0.59
C GLY A 624 -43.86 -13.79 0.21
N THR A 625 -43.96 -13.81 1.54
CA THR A 625 -43.02 -14.57 2.38
C THR A 625 -43.27 -16.07 2.27
N ASN A 626 -42.30 -16.89 2.67
CA ASN A 626 -42.48 -18.35 2.70
C ASN A 626 -43.56 -18.75 3.73
N ASP A 627 -44.23 -19.88 3.47
CA ASP A 627 -45.02 -20.58 4.49
C ASP A 627 -44.06 -21.24 5.51
N MET A 628 -44.52 -21.40 6.75
CA MET A 628 -43.79 -22.02 7.86
C MET A 628 -44.56 -23.25 8.37
N GLY A 629 -43.86 -24.25 8.92
CA GLY A 629 -44.49 -25.44 9.49
C GLY A 629 -44.95 -26.44 8.41
N ILE A 630 -44.17 -26.58 7.33
CA ILE A 630 -44.36 -27.66 6.33
C ILE A 630 -43.33 -28.75 6.62
N ALA A 631 -43.77 -30.00 6.75
CA ALA A 631 -42.89 -31.14 6.98
C ALA A 631 -42.11 -31.53 5.71
N LYS A 632 -41.05 -32.34 5.86
CA LYS A 632 -40.17 -32.73 4.75
C LYS A 632 -40.90 -33.45 3.60
N ASP A 633 -42.00 -34.13 3.89
CA ASP A 633 -42.87 -34.81 2.91
C ASP A 633 -43.88 -33.86 2.22
N GLY A 634 -43.92 -32.58 2.61
CA GLY A 634 -44.85 -31.57 2.11
C GLY A 634 -46.17 -31.47 2.88
N SER A 635 -46.39 -32.30 3.91
CA SER A 635 -47.57 -32.20 4.76
C SER A 635 -47.51 -30.96 5.68
N LYS A 636 -48.68 -30.43 6.04
CA LYS A 636 -48.78 -29.27 6.95
C LYS A 636 -48.73 -29.75 8.41
N LYS A 637 -47.84 -29.18 9.22
CA LYS A 637 -47.73 -29.46 10.65
C LYS A 637 -48.83 -28.74 11.44
N GLU A 638 -48.98 -29.08 12.72
CA GLU A 638 -49.92 -28.41 13.64
C GLU A 638 -49.62 -26.91 13.79
N ASN A 639 -48.35 -26.51 13.66
CA ASN A 639 -47.90 -25.13 13.71
C ASN A 639 -47.81 -24.47 12.31
N PHE A 640 -48.48 -25.01 11.29
CA PHE A 640 -48.48 -24.43 9.94
C PHE A 640 -48.98 -22.99 9.96
N GLN A 641 -48.19 -22.09 9.40
CA GLN A 641 -48.53 -20.70 9.20
C GLN A 641 -48.30 -20.33 7.74
N ARG A 642 -49.32 -19.73 7.11
CA ARG A 642 -49.20 -19.25 5.73
C ARG A 642 -48.35 -17.99 5.72
N GLY A 643 -47.52 -17.82 4.69
CA GLY A 643 -46.73 -16.62 4.50
C GLY A 643 -47.60 -15.38 4.32
N VAL A 644 -47.01 -14.21 4.57
CA VAL A 644 -47.66 -12.90 4.50
C VAL A 644 -47.38 -12.28 3.13
N GLU A 645 -48.38 -11.60 2.57
CA GLU A 645 -48.20 -10.75 1.40
C GLU A 645 -47.75 -9.36 1.83
N ILE A 646 -46.63 -8.89 1.29
CA ILE A 646 -46.14 -7.54 1.53
C ILE A 646 -46.21 -6.78 0.22
N LYS A 647 -47.21 -5.91 0.14
CA LYS A 647 -47.54 -5.13 -1.05
C LYS A 647 -46.78 -3.82 -1.02
N GLY A 648 -46.19 -3.46 -2.15
CA GLY A 648 -45.39 -2.26 -2.34
C GLY A 648 -45.79 -1.56 -3.62
N ARG A 649 -45.93 -0.22 -3.60
CA ARG A 649 -46.06 0.56 -4.84
C ARG A 649 -44.81 0.42 -5.72
N ILE A 650 -43.64 0.33 -5.07
CA ILE A 650 -42.35 0.01 -5.69
C ILE A 650 -41.65 -1.10 -4.91
N THR A 651 -41.11 -2.10 -5.61
CA THR A 651 -40.31 -3.20 -5.03
C THR A 651 -38.86 -3.13 -5.51
N LEU A 652 -37.90 -3.02 -4.58
CA LEU A 652 -36.47 -3.04 -4.88
C LEU A 652 -35.86 -4.41 -4.49
N LEU A 653 -35.28 -5.11 -5.47
CA LEU A 653 -34.67 -6.42 -5.25
C LEU A 653 -33.17 -6.27 -4.99
N ALA A 654 -32.76 -6.57 -3.76
CA ALA A 654 -31.41 -6.40 -3.22
C ALA A 654 -30.85 -7.69 -2.60
N GLU A 655 -31.27 -8.86 -3.10
CA GLU A 655 -30.93 -10.20 -2.58
C GLU A 655 -29.40 -10.51 -2.61
N GLY A 656 -28.63 -9.71 -3.34
CA GLY A 656 -27.22 -9.91 -3.62
C GLY A 656 -26.97 -10.90 -4.78
N CYS A 657 -25.74 -11.41 -4.84
CA CYS A 657 -25.30 -12.32 -5.90
C CYS A 657 -26.26 -13.52 -6.06
N ARG A 658 -26.71 -13.75 -7.30
CA ARG A 658 -27.62 -14.83 -7.70
C ARG A 658 -28.89 -14.87 -6.83
N GLY A 659 -29.60 -13.74 -6.77
CA GLY A 659 -30.89 -13.60 -6.07
C GLY A 659 -31.97 -14.45 -6.73
N SER A 660 -32.69 -15.26 -5.95
CA SER A 660 -33.68 -16.21 -6.48
C SER A 660 -34.86 -15.52 -7.16
N LEU A 661 -35.33 -14.41 -6.59
CA LEU A 661 -36.40 -13.62 -7.19
C LEU A 661 -35.88 -12.73 -8.31
N SER A 662 -34.69 -12.18 -8.14
CA SER A 662 -34.00 -11.36 -9.14
C SER A 662 -33.78 -12.12 -10.45
N GLU A 663 -33.35 -13.38 -10.40
CA GLU A 663 -33.20 -14.22 -11.61
C GLU A 663 -34.55 -14.51 -12.28
N LYS A 664 -35.62 -14.75 -11.50
CA LYS A 664 -36.98 -14.94 -12.04
C LYS A 664 -37.48 -13.67 -12.75
N ILE A 665 -37.22 -12.50 -12.17
CA ILE A 665 -37.60 -11.20 -12.75
C ILE A 665 -36.77 -10.88 -13.99
N MET A 666 -35.46 -11.09 -13.95
CA MET A 666 -34.59 -10.91 -15.11
C MET A 666 -35.07 -11.75 -16.30
N LYS A 667 -35.43 -13.01 -16.06
CA LYS A 667 -35.97 -13.90 -17.09
C LYS A 667 -37.36 -13.48 -17.56
N LYS A 668 -38.29 -13.14 -16.66
CA LYS A 668 -39.68 -12.78 -17.03
C LYS A 668 -39.76 -11.55 -17.92
N TYR A 669 -38.93 -10.53 -17.65
CA TYR A 669 -38.93 -9.27 -18.41
C TYR A 669 -37.78 -9.16 -19.42
N ASN A 670 -37.02 -10.23 -19.67
CA ASN A 670 -35.89 -10.26 -20.60
C ASN A 670 -34.89 -9.09 -20.37
N LEU A 671 -34.54 -8.87 -19.10
CA LEU A 671 -33.77 -7.70 -18.68
C LEU A 671 -32.34 -7.69 -19.21
N ARG A 672 -31.74 -8.87 -19.45
CA ARG A 672 -30.40 -8.96 -20.04
C ARG A 672 -30.43 -8.59 -21.51
N GLU A 673 -31.38 -9.15 -22.25
CA GLU A 673 -31.58 -8.92 -23.67
C GLU A 673 -31.89 -7.45 -23.95
N ARG A 674 -32.71 -6.80 -23.11
CA ARG A 674 -33.05 -5.37 -23.22
C ARG A 674 -31.82 -4.46 -23.15
N ALA A 675 -30.80 -4.84 -22.37
CA ALA A 675 -29.54 -4.10 -22.27
C ALA A 675 -28.46 -4.57 -23.25
N GLY A 676 -28.70 -5.63 -24.03
CA GLY A 676 -27.67 -6.28 -24.84
C GLY A 676 -26.55 -6.90 -23.98
N ALA A 677 -26.88 -7.30 -22.75
CA ALA A 677 -25.93 -7.81 -21.77
C ALA A 677 -25.61 -9.29 -22.02
N GLU A 678 -24.37 -9.68 -21.73
CA GLU A 678 -23.96 -11.08 -21.72
C GLU A 678 -24.47 -11.81 -20.47
N HIS A 679 -24.31 -13.13 -20.43
CA HIS A 679 -24.54 -13.90 -19.20
C HIS A 679 -23.61 -13.39 -18.10
N GLN A 680 -24.07 -13.51 -16.86
CA GLN A 680 -23.22 -13.25 -15.70
C GLN A 680 -22.26 -14.43 -15.50
N THR A 681 -21.02 -14.12 -15.16
CA THR A 681 -20.04 -15.10 -14.67
C THR A 681 -19.84 -14.89 -13.18
N TYR A 682 -19.44 -15.94 -12.48
CA TYR A 682 -19.39 -15.97 -11.03
C TYR A 682 -18.14 -16.69 -10.52
N ALA A 683 -17.80 -16.41 -9.28
CA ALA A 683 -16.86 -17.21 -8.50
C ALA A 683 -17.47 -17.61 -7.16
N LEU A 684 -16.90 -18.64 -6.55
CA LEU A 684 -17.16 -19.03 -5.17
C LEU A 684 -16.02 -18.52 -4.28
N GLY A 685 -16.37 -17.65 -3.32
CA GLY A 685 -15.47 -17.25 -2.25
C GLY A 685 -15.71 -18.10 -1.00
N ILE A 686 -14.64 -18.64 -0.44
CA ILE A 686 -14.63 -19.33 0.86
C ILE A 686 -13.76 -18.50 1.80
N LYS A 687 -14.24 -18.27 3.02
CA LYS A 687 -13.58 -17.41 4.02
C LYS A 687 -13.55 -18.09 5.38
N GLU A 688 -12.45 -17.88 6.10
CA GLU A 688 -12.32 -18.10 7.53
C GLU A 688 -11.86 -16.80 8.22
N VAL A 689 -12.29 -16.60 9.46
CA VAL A 689 -11.71 -15.60 10.36
C VAL A 689 -10.93 -16.34 11.43
N TRP A 690 -9.68 -15.96 11.60
CA TRP A 690 -8.73 -16.55 12.55
C TRP A 690 -8.37 -15.54 13.63
N GLU A 691 -8.24 -16.00 14.87
CA GLU A 691 -7.54 -15.29 15.93
C GLU A 691 -6.10 -15.79 15.98
N ILE A 692 -5.14 -14.87 16.06
CA ILE A 692 -3.70 -15.18 16.04
C ILE A 692 -2.96 -14.46 17.17
N ASP A 693 -1.73 -14.88 17.44
CA ASP A 693 -0.84 -14.20 18.39
C ASP A 693 -0.60 -12.74 17.98
N GLU A 694 -0.59 -11.84 18.97
CA GLU A 694 -0.36 -10.40 18.77
C GLU A 694 0.97 -10.13 18.05
N GLU A 695 2.01 -10.91 18.34
CA GLU A 695 3.34 -10.76 17.70
C GLU A 695 3.32 -10.98 16.18
N LYS A 696 2.36 -11.77 15.67
CA LYS A 696 2.20 -12.05 14.23
C LYS A 696 1.23 -11.09 13.56
N HIS A 697 0.50 -10.29 14.33
CA HIS A 697 -0.57 -9.44 13.84
C HIS A 697 -0.03 -8.07 13.38
N GLN A 698 -0.44 -7.66 12.18
CA GLN A 698 -0.08 -6.37 11.57
C GLN A 698 -1.36 -5.65 11.13
N PRO A 699 -2.01 -4.87 12.01
CA PRO A 699 -3.30 -4.25 11.71
C PRO A 699 -3.31 -3.51 10.38
N GLY A 700 -4.32 -3.79 9.55
CA GLY A 700 -4.50 -3.15 8.25
C GLY A 700 -3.59 -3.68 7.14
N ALA A 701 -2.75 -4.69 7.38
CA ALA A 701 -2.00 -5.34 6.32
C ALA A 701 -2.92 -6.16 5.42
N VAL A 702 -2.80 -5.95 4.11
CA VAL A 702 -3.62 -6.57 3.06
C VAL A 702 -2.72 -7.37 2.13
N ILE A 703 -3.01 -8.65 1.97
CA ILE A 703 -2.27 -9.56 1.10
C ILE A 703 -3.25 -10.21 0.13
N HIS A 704 -2.93 -10.14 -1.16
CA HIS A 704 -3.62 -10.85 -2.22
C HIS A 704 -2.67 -11.81 -2.90
N THR A 705 -3.17 -12.98 -3.33
CA THR A 705 -2.32 -13.95 -4.03
C THR A 705 -2.96 -14.55 -5.27
N LEU A 706 -2.12 -14.92 -6.24
CA LEU A 706 -2.48 -15.70 -7.43
C LEU A 706 -1.59 -16.94 -7.56
N GLY A 707 -1.97 -17.86 -8.43
CA GLY A 707 -1.21 -19.08 -8.70
C GLY A 707 -1.60 -20.21 -7.76
N TRP A 708 -0.61 -20.86 -7.15
CA TRP A 708 -0.83 -22.01 -6.28
C TRP A 708 -1.82 -21.66 -5.14
N PRO A 709 -2.79 -22.51 -4.81
CA PRO A 709 -2.89 -23.93 -5.17
C PRO A 709 -3.65 -24.25 -6.46
N LEU A 710 -4.17 -23.23 -7.14
CA LEU A 710 -4.90 -23.38 -8.40
C LEU A 710 -3.94 -23.62 -9.58
N ASP A 711 -4.44 -24.28 -10.62
CA ASP A 711 -3.70 -24.47 -11.86
C ASP A 711 -3.75 -23.22 -12.76
N HIS A 712 -2.99 -23.22 -13.86
CA HIS A 712 -2.93 -22.07 -14.77
C HIS A 712 -4.21 -21.85 -15.61
N LYS A 713 -5.16 -22.80 -15.57
CA LYS A 713 -6.41 -22.75 -16.34
C LYS A 713 -7.59 -22.27 -15.49
N THR A 714 -7.48 -22.40 -14.17
CA THR A 714 -8.53 -22.02 -13.22
C THR A 714 -8.28 -20.59 -12.76
N TYR A 715 -9.21 -19.69 -13.09
CA TYR A 715 -9.18 -18.33 -12.56
C TYR A 715 -9.53 -18.35 -11.06
N GLY A 716 -8.77 -17.60 -10.28
CA GLY A 716 -8.97 -17.48 -8.85
C GLY A 716 -7.74 -16.92 -8.15
N GLY A 717 -7.89 -16.70 -6.85
CA GLY A 717 -6.86 -16.09 -6.02
C GLY A 717 -7.27 -16.09 -4.56
N SER A 718 -6.31 -15.80 -3.68
CA SER A 718 -6.57 -15.71 -2.25
C SER A 718 -6.44 -14.29 -1.73
N PHE A 719 -7.03 -14.07 -0.56
CA PHE A 719 -6.86 -12.86 0.21
C PHE A 719 -6.56 -13.20 1.67
N LEU A 720 -5.78 -12.34 2.33
CA LEU A 720 -5.48 -12.40 3.76
C LEU A 720 -5.37 -10.96 4.27
N TYR A 721 -6.29 -10.57 5.16
CA TYR A 721 -6.37 -9.22 5.70
C TYR A 721 -6.32 -9.24 7.23
N HIS A 722 -5.44 -8.41 7.81
CA HIS A 722 -5.35 -8.24 9.25
C HIS A 722 -6.43 -7.24 9.72
N MET A 723 -7.42 -7.76 10.43
CA MET A 723 -8.54 -7.05 11.01
C MET A 723 -8.16 -6.45 12.38
N LYS A 724 -9.12 -5.88 13.11
CA LYS A 724 -8.96 -5.52 14.53
C LYS A 724 -8.87 -6.77 15.41
N ASP A 725 -8.56 -6.59 16.70
CA ASP A 725 -8.67 -7.62 17.74
C ASP A 725 -7.82 -8.88 17.47
N ASN A 726 -6.62 -8.71 16.92
CA ASN A 726 -5.71 -9.81 16.53
C ASN A 726 -6.31 -10.82 15.54
N GLN A 727 -7.31 -10.40 14.76
CA GLN A 727 -7.97 -11.28 13.79
C GLN A 727 -7.37 -11.16 12.39
N ILE A 728 -7.39 -12.28 11.66
CA ILE A 728 -7.10 -12.36 10.22
C ILE A 728 -8.32 -12.90 9.49
N SER A 729 -8.77 -12.19 8.47
CA SER A 729 -9.73 -12.70 7.48
C SER A 729 -8.95 -13.26 6.30
N ILE A 730 -9.01 -14.59 6.10
CA ILE A 730 -8.38 -15.28 4.98
C ILE A 730 -9.42 -15.99 4.13
N GLY A 731 -9.24 -16.01 2.82
CA GLY A 731 -10.13 -16.73 1.92
C GLY A 731 -9.54 -17.03 0.55
N LEU A 732 -10.21 -17.94 -0.16
CA LEU A 732 -9.90 -18.31 -1.55
C LEU A 732 -11.15 -18.07 -2.40
N VAL A 733 -10.93 -17.45 -3.56
CA VAL A 733 -11.93 -17.24 -4.59
C VAL A 733 -11.59 -18.13 -5.78
N VAL A 734 -12.56 -18.93 -6.24
CA VAL A 734 -12.42 -19.82 -7.39
C VAL A 734 -13.55 -19.53 -8.39
N ALA A 735 -13.19 -19.19 -9.62
CA ALA A 735 -14.14 -18.94 -10.69
C ALA A 735 -14.96 -20.19 -11.01
N LEU A 736 -16.28 -20.05 -11.08
CA LEU A 736 -17.18 -21.17 -11.34
C LEU A 736 -17.13 -21.64 -12.80
N ASN A 737 -16.40 -20.97 -13.70
CA ASN A 737 -16.11 -21.50 -15.04
C ASN A 737 -14.95 -22.53 -15.07
N TYR A 738 -14.47 -23.03 -13.91
CA TYR A 738 -13.41 -24.05 -13.90
C TYR A 738 -13.85 -25.33 -14.64
N GLN A 739 -12.91 -25.95 -15.37
CA GLN A 739 -13.21 -27.02 -16.33
C GLN A 739 -13.14 -28.44 -15.74
N ASN A 740 -12.33 -28.64 -14.69
CA ASN A 740 -12.08 -29.96 -14.11
C ASN A 740 -13.17 -30.32 -13.08
N PRO A 741 -14.00 -31.35 -13.31
CA PRO A 741 -15.08 -31.71 -12.38
C PRO A 741 -14.59 -32.29 -11.04
N PHE A 742 -13.30 -32.67 -10.95
CA PHE A 742 -12.69 -33.16 -9.72
C PHE A 742 -12.14 -32.04 -8.81
N LEU A 743 -12.14 -30.79 -9.27
CA LEU A 743 -11.71 -29.66 -8.46
C LEU A 743 -12.71 -29.43 -7.32
N ASN A 744 -12.19 -29.31 -6.10
CA ASN A 744 -12.95 -28.99 -4.91
C ASN A 744 -12.45 -27.64 -4.33
N PRO A 745 -13.21 -26.54 -4.47
CA PRO A 745 -12.79 -25.23 -3.97
C PRO A 745 -12.52 -25.20 -2.46
N TYR A 746 -13.27 -25.99 -1.67
CA TYR A 746 -13.03 -26.11 -0.22
C TYR A 746 -11.66 -26.71 0.05
N GLU A 747 -11.31 -27.81 -0.61
CA GLU A 747 -10.04 -28.49 -0.41
C GLU A 747 -8.85 -27.68 -0.96
N GLU A 748 -9.02 -26.94 -2.06
CA GLU A 748 -8.00 -25.98 -2.51
C GLU A 748 -7.77 -24.89 -1.46
N PHE A 749 -8.82 -24.39 -0.81
CA PHE A 749 -8.68 -23.43 0.28
C PHE A 749 -7.99 -24.03 1.52
N GLN A 750 -8.33 -25.26 1.92
CA GLN A 750 -7.64 -25.93 3.02
C GLN A 750 -6.15 -26.14 2.69
N LYS A 751 -5.83 -26.52 1.44
CA LYS A 751 -4.46 -26.68 0.93
C LYS A 751 -3.69 -25.35 0.86
N LEU A 752 -4.32 -24.23 0.50
CA LEU A 752 -3.71 -22.90 0.49
C LEU A 752 -3.04 -22.57 1.83
N LYS A 753 -3.72 -22.87 2.95
CA LYS A 753 -3.25 -22.56 4.31
C LYS A 753 -1.93 -23.26 4.68
N HIS A 754 -1.58 -24.33 3.98
CA HIS A 754 -0.30 -25.04 4.14
C HIS A 754 0.87 -24.41 3.38
N HIS A 755 0.62 -23.41 2.52
CA HIS A 755 1.70 -22.71 1.84
C HIS A 755 2.65 -22.08 2.88
N PRO A 756 3.99 -22.21 2.78
CA PRO A 756 4.92 -21.75 3.80
C PRO A 756 4.77 -20.27 4.20
N ALA A 757 4.45 -19.41 3.22
CA ALA A 757 4.24 -17.97 3.46
C ALA A 757 2.88 -17.63 4.10
N ILE A 758 1.90 -18.55 4.08
CA ILE A 758 0.58 -18.36 4.70
C ILE A 758 0.57 -19.03 6.07
N LYS A 759 1.10 -20.25 6.15
CA LYS A 759 1.26 -21.03 7.37
C LYS A 759 1.87 -20.19 8.50
N SER A 760 2.90 -19.39 8.22
CA SER A 760 3.58 -18.57 9.24
C SER A 760 2.68 -17.57 9.95
N PHE A 761 1.58 -17.14 9.33
CA PHE A 761 0.60 -16.25 9.96
C PHE A 761 -0.41 -16.99 10.84
N LEU A 762 -0.77 -18.22 10.45
CA LEU A 762 -1.88 -18.97 11.07
C LEU A 762 -1.42 -19.99 12.11
N GLU A 763 -0.15 -20.40 12.10
CA GLU A 763 0.39 -21.39 13.04
C GLU A 763 0.24 -20.90 14.49
N GLY A 764 -0.42 -21.71 15.33
CA GLY A 764 -0.78 -21.35 16.71
C GLY A 764 -2.10 -20.59 16.86
N GLY A 765 -2.72 -20.14 15.76
CA GLY A 765 -4.00 -19.45 15.76
C GLY A 765 -5.20 -20.40 15.85
N THR A 766 -6.38 -19.82 16.05
CA THR A 766 -7.67 -20.54 16.14
C THR A 766 -8.69 -19.98 15.16
N VAL A 767 -9.45 -20.84 14.49
CA VAL A 767 -10.54 -20.39 13.60
C VAL A 767 -11.76 -19.98 14.44
N ILE A 768 -12.18 -18.73 14.30
CA ILE A 768 -13.38 -18.18 14.95
C ILE A 768 -14.62 -18.51 14.12
N GLN A 769 -14.59 -18.26 12.81
CA GLN A 769 -15.77 -18.35 11.96
C GLN A 769 -15.42 -18.81 10.55
N TYR A 770 -16.35 -19.51 9.90
CA TYR A 770 -16.22 -20.05 8.56
C TYR A 770 -17.46 -19.75 7.71
N GLY A 771 -17.30 -19.53 6.41
CA GLY A 771 -18.43 -19.35 5.50
C GLY A 771 -18.04 -19.31 4.04
N ALA A 772 -19.06 -19.28 3.18
CA ALA A 772 -18.86 -19.24 1.74
C ALA A 772 -19.98 -18.49 1.02
N ARG A 773 -19.66 -17.81 -0.08
CA ARG A 773 -20.61 -17.05 -0.87
C ARG A 773 -20.13 -16.88 -2.30
N SER A 774 -21.06 -17.00 -3.25
CA SER A 774 -20.77 -16.65 -4.64
C SER A 774 -20.71 -15.14 -4.83
N LEU A 775 -19.87 -14.70 -5.76
CA LEU A 775 -19.68 -13.31 -6.16
C LEU A 775 -19.72 -13.18 -7.69
N ASN A 776 -20.08 -12.00 -8.18
CA ASN A 776 -20.19 -11.71 -9.61
C ASN A 776 -18.80 -11.42 -10.19
N GLU A 777 -18.51 -11.94 -11.38
CA GLU A 777 -17.28 -11.69 -12.12
C GLU A 777 -17.52 -11.18 -13.55
N GLY A 778 -18.77 -11.11 -14.01
CA GLY A 778 -19.08 -10.68 -15.37
C GLY A 778 -18.87 -9.19 -15.61
N GLY A 779 -18.85 -8.38 -14.54
CA GLY A 779 -18.53 -6.96 -14.61
C GLY A 779 -19.44 -6.20 -15.58
N PHE A 780 -18.84 -5.28 -16.35
CA PHE A 780 -19.56 -4.34 -17.20
C PHE A 780 -20.42 -5.00 -18.28
N GLN A 781 -19.94 -6.08 -18.90
CA GLN A 781 -20.61 -6.77 -20.01
C GLN A 781 -21.90 -7.47 -19.58
N SER A 782 -22.03 -7.79 -18.29
CA SER A 782 -23.12 -8.61 -17.76
C SER A 782 -24.18 -7.80 -17.00
N ILE A 783 -24.12 -6.46 -17.05
CA ILE A 783 -25.07 -5.56 -16.39
C ILE A 783 -26.42 -5.61 -17.12
N PRO A 784 -27.51 -6.12 -16.50
CA PRO A 784 -28.83 -6.14 -17.12
C PRO A 784 -29.47 -4.75 -17.09
N TYR A 785 -30.56 -4.59 -17.84
CA TYR A 785 -31.47 -3.46 -17.64
C TYR A 785 -32.11 -3.59 -16.24
N PRO A 786 -31.90 -2.65 -15.31
CA PRO A 786 -32.20 -2.92 -13.92
C PRO A 786 -33.65 -2.61 -13.52
N VAL A 787 -34.41 -1.92 -14.37
CA VAL A 787 -35.78 -1.46 -14.07
C VAL A 787 -36.80 -2.42 -14.69
N PHE A 788 -37.87 -2.71 -13.95
CA PHE A 788 -39.02 -3.49 -14.40
C PHE A 788 -40.33 -2.85 -13.92
N PRO A 789 -41.49 -3.19 -14.51
CA PRO A 789 -42.76 -2.63 -14.07
C PRO A 789 -43.03 -2.89 -12.59
N GLY A 790 -43.05 -1.81 -11.79
CA GLY A 790 -43.26 -1.87 -10.34
C GLY A 790 -41.97 -1.99 -9.50
N GLY A 791 -40.78 -1.88 -10.08
CA GLY A 791 -39.55 -2.02 -9.29
C GLY A 791 -38.22 -1.93 -10.01
N ALA A 792 -37.15 -2.25 -9.29
CA ALA A 792 -35.79 -2.32 -9.83
C ALA A 792 -34.90 -3.34 -9.10
N ILE A 793 -33.86 -3.82 -9.77
CA ILE A 793 -32.81 -4.68 -9.23
C ILE A 793 -31.59 -3.82 -8.88
N ILE A 794 -31.03 -4.02 -7.68
CA ILE A 794 -29.91 -3.22 -7.16
C ILE A 794 -28.76 -4.08 -6.61
N GLY A 795 -27.59 -3.48 -6.46
CA GLY A 795 -26.41 -4.13 -5.90
C GLY A 795 -25.88 -5.31 -6.71
N CYS A 796 -25.37 -6.33 -6.01
CA CYS A 796 -24.82 -7.53 -6.66
C CYS A 796 -25.88 -8.42 -7.32
N SER A 797 -27.17 -8.16 -7.10
CA SER A 797 -28.24 -8.82 -7.87
C SER A 797 -28.21 -8.38 -9.33
N ALA A 798 -27.93 -7.09 -9.59
CA ALA A 798 -27.66 -6.58 -10.95
C ALA A 798 -26.20 -6.81 -11.39
N GLY A 799 -25.28 -6.99 -10.43
CA GLY A 799 -23.91 -7.44 -10.69
C GLY A 799 -22.87 -6.31 -10.81
N PHE A 800 -23.04 -5.24 -10.04
CA PHE A 800 -22.11 -4.10 -10.02
C PHE A 800 -20.78 -4.36 -9.29
N MET A 801 -20.11 -5.48 -9.56
CA MET A 801 -18.83 -5.83 -8.91
C MET A 801 -17.63 -5.41 -9.76
N ASN A 802 -16.69 -4.68 -9.16
CA ASN A 802 -15.37 -4.46 -9.76
C ASN A 802 -14.45 -5.64 -9.42
N VAL A 803 -14.30 -6.53 -10.39
CA VAL A 803 -13.56 -7.80 -10.26
C VAL A 803 -12.07 -7.58 -9.97
N PRO A 804 -11.31 -6.77 -10.74
CA PRO A 804 -9.88 -6.61 -10.46
C PRO A 804 -9.60 -5.91 -9.14
N LYS A 805 -10.52 -5.10 -8.59
CA LYS A 805 -10.41 -4.55 -7.23
C LYS A 805 -10.87 -5.53 -6.14
N ILE A 806 -11.63 -6.57 -6.51
CA ILE A 806 -12.36 -7.46 -5.60
C ILE A 806 -13.32 -6.67 -4.69
N LYS A 807 -14.00 -5.67 -5.26
CA LYS A 807 -14.90 -4.77 -4.51
C LYS A 807 -16.23 -4.60 -5.22
N GLY A 808 -17.30 -4.88 -4.48
CA GLY A 808 -18.69 -4.62 -4.91
C GLY A 808 -19.52 -3.86 -3.87
N THR A 809 -19.01 -3.62 -2.67
CA THR A 809 -19.77 -3.00 -1.58
C THR A 809 -20.11 -1.54 -1.88
N HIS A 810 -19.12 -0.75 -2.29
CA HIS A 810 -19.28 0.69 -2.56
C HIS A 810 -20.20 0.95 -3.75
N THR A 811 -20.05 0.18 -4.83
CA THR A 811 -20.94 0.23 -5.99
C THR A 811 -22.36 -0.26 -5.65
N ALA A 812 -22.49 -1.29 -4.82
CA ALA A 812 -23.79 -1.76 -4.35
C ALA A 812 -24.53 -0.70 -3.53
N MET A 813 -23.85 -0.05 -2.58
CA MET A 813 -24.41 1.06 -1.80
C MET A 813 -24.86 2.20 -2.71
N LYS A 814 -23.98 2.64 -3.63
CA LYS A 814 -24.32 3.74 -4.55
C LYS A 814 -25.49 3.38 -5.47
N SER A 815 -25.58 2.14 -5.97
CA SER A 815 -26.74 1.71 -6.76
C SER A 815 -28.05 1.78 -5.98
N GLY A 816 -28.01 1.44 -4.67
CA GLY A 816 -29.15 1.58 -3.78
C GLY A 816 -29.58 3.05 -3.60
N MET A 817 -28.61 3.97 -3.45
CA MET A 817 -28.88 5.41 -3.35
C MET A 817 -29.53 5.96 -4.62
N LEU A 818 -29.04 5.58 -5.80
CA LEU A 818 -29.59 6.02 -7.08
C LEU A 818 -30.99 5.45 -7.32
N ALA A 819 -31.23 4.20 -6.95
CA ALA A 819 -32.55 3.58 -7.02
C ALA A 819 -33.53 4.22 -6.04
N ALA A 820 -33.07 4.61 -4.85
CA ALA A 820 -33.84 5.38 -3.89
C ALA A 820 -34.27 6.75 -4.45
N GLU A 821 -33.35 7.48 -5.08
CA GLU A 821 -33.64 8.77 -5.71
C GLU A 821 -34.68 8.64 -6.82
N ALA A 822 -34.54 7.64 -7.70
CA ALA A 822 -35.54 7.34 -8.73
C ALA A 822 -36.89 6.92 -8.14
N THR A 823 -36.88 6.10 -7.09
CA THR A 823 -38.11 5.64 -6.40
C THR A 823 -38.85 6.81 -5.76
N PHE A 824 -38.13 7.74 -5.11
CA PHE A 824 -38.71 8.94 -4.54
C PHE A 824 -39.33 9.83 -5.62
N GLY A 825 -38.60 10.06 -6.72
CA GLY A 825 -39.12 10.80 -7.87
C GLY A 825 -40.37 10.16 -8.47
N ALA A 826 -40.41 8.84 -8.57
CA ALA A 826 -41.58 8.13 -9.09
C ALA A 826 -42.80 8.24 -8.18
N LEU A 827 -42.62 8.12 -6.86
CA LEU A 827 -43.72 8.12 -5.90
C LEU A 827 -44.24 9.52 -5.52
N ASN A 828 -43.35 10.50 -5.45
CA ASN A 828 -43.66 11.86 -5.00
C ASN A 828 -43.81 12.87 -6.15
N GLU A 829 -43.06 12.70 -7.25
CA GLU A 829 -43.02 13.65 -8.37
C GLU A 829 -43.68 13.10 -9.64
N GLY A 830 -44.07 11.81 -9.64
CA GLY A 830 -44.69 11.14 -10.79
C GLY A 830 -43.72 10.87 -11.94
N LEU A 831 -42.41 10.84 -11.67
CA LEU A 831 -41.37 10.53 -12.66
C LEU A 831 -41.33 9.03 -13.00
N ASP A 832 -40.62 8.69 -14.08
CA ASP A 832 -40.40 7.30 -14.45
C ASP A 832 -39.24 6.68 -13.63
N MET A 833 -39.41 5.42 -13.23
CA MET A 833 -38.34 4.61 -12.64
C MET A 833 -37.15 4.41 -13.61
N ASP A 834 -37.36 4.55 -14.92
CA ASP A 834 -36.30 4.50 -15.93
C ASP A 834 -35.21 5.56 -15.71
N THR A 835 -35.50 6.63 -14.95
CA THR A 835 -34.47 7.60 -14.50
C THR A 835 -33.32 6.94 -13.72
N TYR A 836 -33.57 5.80 -13.04
CA TYR A 836 -32.51 5.03 -12.39
C TYR A 836 -31.46 4.52 -13.39
N TRP A 837 -31.88 4.06 -14.58
CA TRP A 837 -30.95 3.57 -15.60
C TRP A 837 -30.03 4.69 -16.11
N ASP A 838 -30.58 5.88 -16.31
CA ASP A 838 -29.80 7.04 -16.73
C ASP A 838 -28.85 7.51 -15.62
N ALA A 839 -29.33 7.59 -14.39
CA ALA A 839 -28.52 7.95 -13.23
C ALA A 839 -27.36 6.96 -13.01
N LEU A 840 -27.61 5.66 -13.21
CA LEU A 840 -26.58 4.62 -13.13
C LEU A 840 -25.48 4.85 -14.17
N ARG A 841 -25.84 5.06 -15.45
CA ARG A 841 -24.89 5.28 -16.55
C ARG A 841 -24.09 6.57 -16.42
N ASN A 842 -24.66 7.59 -15.80
CA ASN A 842 -24.02 8.87 -15.52
C ASN A 842 -23.21 8.87 -14.21
N SER A 843 -23.28 7.79 -13.42
CA SER A 843 -22.58 7.70 -12.15
C SER A 843 -21.14 7.19 -12.30
N TRP A 844 -20.36 7.38 -11.25
CA TRP A 844 -19.02 6.84 -11.16
C TRP A 844 -18.97 5.30 -11.15
N ILE A 845 -20.09 4.60 -10.86
CA ILE A 845 -20.17 3.14 -10.98
C ILE A 845 -19.89 2.74 -12.43
N TRP A 846 -20.52 3.41 -13.38
CA TRP A 846 -20.41 3.07 -14.80
C TRP A 846 -18.99 3.29 -15.31
N GLU A 847 -18.39 4.43 -14.96
CA GLU A 847 -17.00 4.71 -15.31
C GLU A 847 -16.02 3.70 -14.72
N GLU A 848 -16.20 3.33 -13.44
CA GLU A 848 -15.34 2.39 -12.75
C GLU A 848 -15.41 0.99 -13.39
N LEU A 849 -16.62 0.48 -13.62
CA LEU A 849 -16.81 -0.84 -14.23
C LEU A 849 -16.31 -0.86 -15.67
N HIS A 850 -16.57 0.21 -16.45
CA HIS A 850 -16.11 0.32 -17.83
C HIS A 850 -14.58 0.32 -17.93
N LYS A 851 -13.86 0.99 -17.03
CA LYS A 851 -12.38 0.96 -16.98
C LYS A 851 -11.82 -0.44 -16.69
N SER A 852 -12.59 -1.28 -15.98
CA SER A 852 -12.18 -2.63 -15.59
C SER A 852 -12.71 -3.77 -16.49
N ARG A 853 -13.47 -3.44 -17.55
CA ARG A 853 -14.27 -4.42 -18.31
C ARG A 853 -13.47 -5.57 -18.95
N ASN A 854 -12.21 -5.35 -19.33
CA ASN A 854 -11.42 -6.35 -20.05
C ASN A 854 -10.60 -7.29 -19.14
N TYR A 855 -10.54 -7.03 -17.83
CA TYR A 855 -9.69 -7.81 -16.92
C TYR A 855 -10.13 -9.27 -16.83
N ARG A 856 -11.39 -9.51 -16.43
CA ARG A 856 -11.88 -10.88 -16.22
C ARG A 856 -11.94 -11.71 -17.53
N PRO A 857 -12.43 -11.18 -18.67
CA PRO A 857 -12.40 -11.91 -19.94
C PRO A 857 -10.99 -12.26 -20.42
N ALA A 858 -9.98 -11.44 -20.11
CA ALA A 858 -8.60 -11.75 -20.49
C ALA A 858 -8.07 -13.05 -19.87
N PHE A 859 -8.63 -13.48 -18.73
CA PHE A 859 -8.27 -14.76 -18.10
C PHE A 859 -8.94 -15.99 -18.72
N GLU A 860 -9.86 -15.83 -19.68
CA GLU A 860 -10.35 -16.95 -20.50
C GLU A 860 -9.21 -17.59 -21.33
N TYR A 861 -8.16 -16.84 -21.60
CA TYR A 861 -6.94 -17.33 -22.27
C TYR A 861 -5.93 -17.98 -21.31
N GLY A 862 -6.25 -18.11 -20.03
CA GLY A 862 -5.40 -18.66 -18.98
C GLY A 862 -4.64 -17.60 -18.18
N LEU A 863 -3.96 -18.05 -17.11
CA LEU A 863 -3.34 -17.18 -16.12
C LEU A 863 -2.29 -16.22 -16.70
N ILE A 864 -1.37 -16.73 -17.54
CA ILE A 864 -0.24 -15.92 -18.05
C ILE A 864 -0.70 -14.89 -19.08
N PRO A 865 -1.48 -15.24 -20.13
CA PRO A 865 -2.02 -14.24 -21.05
C PRO A 865 -2.95 -13.25 -20.35
N GLY A 866 -3.77 -13.72 -19.39
CA GLY A 866 -4.65 -12.88 -18.59
C GLY A 866 -3.91 -11.83 -17.77
N LEU A 867 -2.80 -12.22 -17.13
CA LEU A 867 -1.92 -11.29 -16.40
C LEU A 867 -1.25 -10.28 -17.33
N ALA A 868 -0.77 -10.71 -18.49
CA ALA A 868 -0.13 -9.82 -19.45
C ALA A 868 -1.11 -8.76 -19.97
N LEU A 869 -2.32 -9.17 -20.38
CA LEU A 869 -3.38 -8.26 -20.83
C LEU A 869 -3.87 -7.35 -19.70
N SER A 870 -4.03 -7.87 -18.49
CA SER A 870 -4.42 -7.07 -17.32
C SER A 870 -3.37 -6.03 -16.96
N GLY A 871 -2.08 -6.38 -17.04
CA GLY A 871 -0.97 -5.44 -16.84
C GLY A 871 -0.95 -4.36 -17.93
N LEU A 872 -1.19 -4.75 -19.18
CA LEU A 872 -1.29 -3.83 -20.31
C LEU A 872 -2.45 -2.83 -20.12
N GLU A 873 -3.64 -3.32 -19.76
CA GLU A 873 -4.83 -2.51 -19.48
C GLU A 873 -4.59 -1.57 -18.28
N HIS A 874 -3.92 -2.04 -17.23
CA HIS A 874 -3.67 -1.24 -16.02
C HIS A 874 -2.63 -0.14 -16.26
N TYR A 875 -1.45 -0.51 -16.75
CA TYR A 875 -0.27 0.37 -16.72
C TYR A 875 -0.15 1.22 -17.99
N ILE A 876 -0.62 0.72 -19.14
CA ILE A 876 -0.48 1.42 -20.43
C ILE A 876 -1.78 2.12 -20.80
N PHE A 877 -2.87 1.36 -20.96
CA PHE A 877 -4.10 1.89 -21.55
C PHE A 877 -5.04 2.55 -20.55
N LYS A 878 -4.92 2.23 -19.26
CA LYS A 878 -5.72 2.78 -18.17
C LYS A 878 -7.24 2.71 -18.44
N GLY A 879 -7.72 1.61 -19.02
CA GLY A 879 -9.14 1.42 -19.35
C GLY A 879 -9.62 2.06 -20.66
N ARG A 880 -8.71 2.69 -21.45
CA ARG A 880 -9.06 3.51 -22.63
C ARG A 880 -9.04 2.77 -23.97
N HIS A 881 -8.91 1.44 -23.98
CA HIS A 881 -9.02 0.67 -25.22
C HIS A 881 -10.36 0.88 -25.92
N SER A 882 -10.38 0.80 -27.25
CA SER A 882 -11.57 1.00 -28.09
C SER A 882 -12.46 -0.24 -28.23
N PHE A 883 -12.03 -1.41 -27.73
CA PHE A 883 -12.79 -2.66 -27.80
C PHE A 883 -13.12 -3.19 -26.39
N THR A 884 -14.10 -4.09 -26.34
CA THR A 884 -14.53 -4.79 -25.13
C THR A 884 -14.47 -6.29 -25.40
N LEU A 885 -13.72 -7.02 -24.58
CA LEU A 885 -13.63 -8.47 -24.65
C LEU A 885 -14.94 -9.10 -24.18
N LYS A 886 -15.30 -10.25 -24.77
CA LYS A 886 -16.50 -11.02 -24.42
C LYS A 886 -16.17 -12.14 -23.45
N HIS A 887 -17.16 -12.56 -22.67
CA HIS A 887 -17.04 -13.74 -21.84
C HIS A 887 -17.03 -15.01 -22.69
N GLY A 888 -16.47 -16.07 -22.11
CA GLY A 888 -16.51 -17.42 -22.67
C GLY A 888 -17.89 -18.06 -22.52
N LYS A 889 -17.94 -19.36 -22.25
CA LYS A 889 -19.19 -20.07 -21.96
C LYS A 889 -19.76 -19.66 -20.59
N PRO A 890 -21.07 -19.81 -20.35
CA PRO A 890 -21.63 -19.77 -19.01
C PRO A 890 -20.94 -20.77 -18.06
N ASP A 891 -20.86 -20.43 -16.77
CA ASP A 891 -20.09 -21.21 -15.78
C ASP A 891 -20.49 -22.69 -15.69
N HIS A 892 -21.78 -22.99 -15.83
CA HIS A 892 -22.30 -24.37 -15.82
C HIS A 892 -21.83 -25.18 -17.04
N GLU A 893 -21.80 -24.57 -18.22
CA GLU A 893 -21.39 -25.20 -19.48
C GLU A 893 -19.87 -25.37 -19.61
N ALA A 894 -19.09 -24.72 -18.74
CA ALA A 894 -17.63 -24.78 -18.78
C ALA A 894 -17.06 -26.12 -18.24
N THR A 895 -17.87 -26.91 -17.51
CA THR A 895 -17.45 -28.18 -16.92
C THR A 895 -17.29 -29.26 -17.99
N ASN A 896 -16.10 -29.84 -18.11
CA ASN A 896 -15.88 -30.97 -19.02
C ASN A 896 -16.31 -32.30 -18.38
N ALA A 897 -16.61 -33.29 -19.21
CA ALA A 897 -16.85 -34.65 -18.75
C ALA A 897 -15.62 -35.22 -18.00
N ALA A 898 -15.87 -36.03 -16.96
CA ALA A 898 -14.87 -36.58 -16.06
C ALA A 898 -13.81 -37.42 -16.79
N ARG A 899 -14.18 -38.11 -17.88
CA ARG A 899 -13.26 -38.91 -18.70
C ARG A 899 -12.07 -38.11 -19.29
N PHE A 900 -12.15 -36.79 -19.34
CA PHE A 900 -11.09 -35.92 -19.87
C PHE A 900 -10.14 -35.41 -18.79
N HIS A 901 -10.37 -35.75 -17.52
CA HIS A 901 -9.60 -35.26 -16.38
C HIS A 901 -9.22 -36.40 -15.45
N SER A 902 -8.15 -36.20 -14.68
CA SER A 902 -7.75 -37.13 -13.62
C SER A 902 -8.29 -36.64 -12.27
N PRO A 903 -8.73 -37.55 -11.38
CA PRO A 903 -9.09 -37.21 -10.01
C PRO A 903 -7.95 -36.49 -9.28
N ILE A 904 -8.29 -35.44 -8.53
CA ILE A 904 -7.33 -34.70 -7.70
C ILE A 904 -7.29 -35.33 -6.32
N GLN A 905 -6.10 -35.70 -5.86
CA GLN A 905 -5.89 -36.18 -4.49
C GLN A 905 -5.58 -35.00 -3.58
N TYR A 906 -6.50 -34.71 -2.68
CA TYR A 906 -6.33 -33.68 -1.66
C TYR A 906 -5.72 -34.27 -0.38
N PRO A 907 -4.81 -33.55 0.31
CA PRO A 907 -4.30 -33.96 1.61
C PRO A 907 -5.44 -34.08 2.63
N LYS A 908 -5.32 -35.00 3.58
CA LYS A 908 -6.25 -35.06 4.72
C LYS A 908 -6.05 -33.82 5.60
N ALA A 909 -7.14 -33.33 6.17
CA ALA A 909 -7.12 -32.28 7.17
C ALA A 909 -6.27 -32.69 8.39
N ASP A 910 -5.42 -31.78 8.86
CA ASP A 910 -4.54 -31.97 10.02
C ASP A 910 -5.19 -31.55 11.35
N GLY A 911 -6.34 -30.89 11.30
CA GLY A 911 -7.04 -30.37 12.48
C GLY A 911 -6.37 -29.14 13.11
N ILE A 912 -5.32 -28.60 12.49
CA ILE A 912 -4.53 -27.47 13.00
C ILE A 912 -4.64 -26.30 12.03
N LEU A 913 -4.16 -26.45 10.80
CA LEU A 913 -4.27 -25.44 9.76
C LEU A 913 -5.43 -25.72 8.81
N SER A 914 -5.77 -26.99 8.65
CA SER A 914 -6.78 -27.50 7.73
C SER A 914 -7.80 -28.35 8.46
N PHE A 915 -9.06 -28.23 8.07
CA PHE A 915 -10.19 -28.84 8.78
C PHE A 915 -11.11 -29.57 7.79
N ASP A 916 -11.78 -30.61 8.28
CA ASP A 916 -12.86 -31.26 7.55
C ASP A 916 -14.11 -30.35 7.50
N VAL A 917 -14.96 -30.61 6.49
CA VAL A 917 -16.15 -29.78 6.24
C VAL A 917 -17.09 -29.70 7.46
N PRO A 918 -17.40 -30.79 8.20
CA PRO A 918 -18.25 -30.73 9.40
C PRO A 918 -17.72 -29.77 10.48
N SER A 919 -16.42 -29.79 10.78
CA SER A 919 -15.82 -28.86 11.74
C SER A 919 -15.94 -27.40 11.30
N SER A 920 -15.78 -27.14 10.01
CA SER A 920 -15.97 -25.80 9.43
C SER A 920 -17.45 -25.38 9.44
N LEU A 921 -18.37 -26.28 9.14
CA LEU A 921 -19.82 -26.01 9.19
C LEU A 921 -20.28 -25.61 10.59
N HIS A 922 -19.78 -26.28 11.64
CA HIS A 922 -20.08 -25.88 13.01
C HIS A 922 -19.72 -24.41 13.27
N ARG A 923 -18.57 -23.95 12.77
CA ARG A 923 -18.11 -22.55 12.88
C ARG A 923 -18.87 -21.56 12.00
N SER A 924 -19.70 -22.02 11.06
CA SER A 924 -20.59 -21.13 10.31
C SER A 924 -21.87 -20.78 11.07
N ASN A 925 -22.15 -21.52 12.15
CA ASN A 925 -23.41 -21.46 12.89
C ASN A 925 -24.64 -21.60 11.97
N THR A 926 -24.50 -22.35 10.87
CA THR A 926 -25.62 -22.57 9.94
C THR A 926 -26.56 -23.62 10.52
N ASN A 927 -27.86 -23.32 10.51
CA ASN A 927 -28.88 -24.27 10.94
C ASN A 927 -30.21 -24.00 10.22
N HIS A 928 -31.01 -25.05 10.07
CA HIS A 928 -32.36 -24.99 9.53
C HIS A 928 -33.25 -25.95 10.31
N GLU A 929 -34.57 -25.73 10.31
CA GLU A 929 -35.52 -26.77 10.73
C GLU A 929 -35.27 -28.04 9.91
N HIS A 930 -35.05 -29.17 10.60
CA HIS A 930 -34.66 -30.44 9.97
C HIS A 930 -35.82 -31.08 9.21
N ASP A 931 -37.03 -30.90 9.73
CA ASP A 931 -38.25 -31.42 9.15
C ASP A 931 -38.93 -30.34 8.28
N GLN A 932 -38.21 -29.84 7.28
CA GLN A 932 -38.76 -28.96 6.24
C GLN A 932 -38.41 -29.49 4.84
N PRO A 933 -39.19 -29.17 3.80
CA PRO A 933 -38.83 -29.51 2.43
C PRO A 933 -37.46 -28.93 2.04
N PRO A 934 -36.59 -29.70 1.36
CA PRO A 934 -35.32 -29.17 0.86
C PRO A 934 -35.55 -27.96 -0.05
N HIS A 935 -34.95 -26.83 0.31
CA HIS A 935 -34.98 -25.61 -0.49
C HIS A 935 -34.09 -25.70 -1.75
N LEU A 936 -33.30 -26.77 -1.86
CA LEU A 936 -32.52 -27.15 -3.04
C LEU A 936 -33.37 -28.10 -3.88
N ARG A 937 -34.14 -27.56 -4.81
CA ARG A 937 -35.09 -28.35 -5.62
C ARG A 937 -34.42 -28.89 -6.87
N LEU A 938 -34.74 -30.12 -7.23
CA LEU A 938 -34.31 -30.73 -8.50
C LEU A 938 -35.46 -30.66 -9.48
N LYS A 939 -35.21 -30.13 -10.70
CA LYS A 939 -36.22 -30.12 -11.78
C LYS A 939 -36.52 -31.54 -12.26
N ASP A 940 -35.48 -32.36 -12.38
CA ASP A 940 -35.52 -33.80 -12.63
C ASP A 940 -34.75 -34.53 -11.50
N PRO A 941 -35.46 -35.25 -10.62
CA PRO A 941 -34.84 -36.03 -9.54
C PRO A 941 -33.89 -37.13 -10.00
N LYS A 942 -33.93 -37.58 -11.27
CA LYS A 942 -33.10 -38.67 -11.78
C LYS A 942 -31.81 -38.20 -12.46
N SER A 943 -31.70 -36.91 -12.78
CA SER A 943 -30.51 -36.34 -13.44
C SER A 943 -29.20 -36.57 -12.65
N PRO A 944 -29.17 -36.45 -11.30
CA PRO A 944 -27.96 -36.69 -10.53
C PRO A 944 -27.35 -38.09 -10.74
N GLU A 945 -28.19 -39.13 -10.80
CA GLU A 945 -27.75 -40.52 -10.99
C GLU A 945 -27.52 -40.86 -12.46
N LEU A 946 -28.31 -40.30 -13.39
CA LEU A 946 -28.23 -40.62 -14.82
C LEU A 946 -27.18 -39.81 -15.59
N ILE A 947 -26.85 -38.60 -15.12
CA ILE A 947 -25.97 -37.66 -15.84
C ILE A 947 -24.82 -37.21 -14.95
N ASN A 948 -25.09 -36.56 -13.81
CA ASN A 948 -24.05 -35.88 -13.04
C ASN A 948 -22.99 -36.84 -12.52
N LEU A 949 -23.40 -37.95 -11.89
CA LEU A 949 -22.50 -38.99 -11.40
C LEU A 949 -21.72 -39.68 -12.54
N PRO A 950 -22.34 -40.27 -13.57
CA PRO A 950 -21.62 -41.03 -14.59
C PRO A 950 -20.79 -40.16 -15.55
N VAL A 951 -21.27 -38.97 -15.94
CA VAL A 951 -20.61 -38.13 -16.95
C VAL A 951 -19.63 -37.15 -16.32
N TYR A 952 -20.00 -36.54 -15.20
CA TYR A 952 -19.24 -35.47 -14.55
C TYR A 952 -18.65 -35.88 -13.19
N ALA A 953 -18.79 -37.15 -12.77
CA ALA A 953 -18.30 -37.64 -11.49
C ALA A 953 -18.83 -36.86 -10.28
N ALA A 954 -20.11 -36.45 -10.32
CA ALA A 954 -20.84 -35.78 -9.23
C ALA A 954 -20.15 -34.47 -8.74
N PRO A 955 -20.04 -33.44 -9.57
CA PRO A 955 -19.42 -32.16 -9.19
C PRO A 955 -20.12 -31.48 -7.99
N GLU A 956 -21.41 -31.73 -7.76
CA GLU A 956 -22.21 -31.23 -6.64
C GLU A 956 -21.66 -31.60 -5.26
N TRP A 957 -21.01 -32.75 -5.15
CA TRP A 957 -20.28 -33.15 -3.96
C TRP A 957 -19.06 -32.25 -3.68
N ARG A 958 -18.45 -31.66 -4.71
CA ARG A 958 -17.15 -30.95 -4.62
C ARG A 958 -17.27 -29.43 -4.63
N TYR A 959 -18.10 -28.86 -5.51
CA TYR A 959 -18.28 -27.40 -5.52
C TYR A 959 -19.04 -26.90 -4.30
N CYS A 960 -19.79 -27.78 -3.63
CA CYS A 960 -20.57 -27.42 -2.45
C CYS A 960 -19.63 -27.31 -1.23
N PRO A 961 -19.40 -26.11 -0.67
CA PRO A 961 -18.50 -25.92 0.47
C PRO A 961 -19.07 -26.45 1.79
N ALA A 962 -20.28 -27.00 1.75
CA ALA A 962 -21.09 -27.35 2.90
C ALA A 962 -21.56 -28.82 2.92
N ARG A 963 -21.07 -29.65 2.00
CA ARG A 963 -21.44 -31.08 1.90
C ARG A 963 -22.97 -31.31 1.98
N VAL A 964 -23.73 -30.47 1.28
CA VAL A 964 -25.20 -30.58 1.17
C VAL A 964 -25.56 -31.78 0.30
N TYR A 965 -24.77 -32.08 -0.72
CA TYR A 965 -25.03 -33.14 -1.69
C TYR A 965 -24.13 -34.33 -1.38
N GLU A 966 -24.74 -35.46 -1.00
CA GLU A 966 -24.03 -36.68 -0.65
C GLU A 966 -24.52 -37.88 -1.46
N TYR A 967 -23.62 -38.68 -2.03
CA TYR A 967 -24.02 -39.91 -2.69
C TYR A 967 -23.89 -41.08 -1.71
N VAL A 968 -25.00 -41.74 -1.41
CA VAL A 968 -25.09 -42.86 -0.46
C VAL A 968 -25.58 -44.10 -1.20
N ALA A 969 -25.01 -45.26 -0.89
CA ALA A 969 -25.46 -46.53 -1.46
C ALA A 969 -26.85 -46.87 -0.92
N ASP A 970 -27.80 -47.19 -1.80
CA ASP A 970 -29.11 -47.71 -1.44
C ASP A 970 -29.07 -49.21 -1.10
N GLU A 971 -30.22 -49.79 -0.78
CA GLU A 971 -30.36 -51.22 -0.46
C GLU A 971 -29.91 -52.15 -1.60
N GLN A 972 -29.87 -51.65 -2.84
CA GLN A 972 -29.40 -52.34 -4.04
C GLN A 972 -27.94 -52.00 -4.39
N ASN A 973 -27.22 -51.32 -3.50
CA ASN A 973 -25.85 -50.86 -3.65
C ASN A 973 -25.64 -49.86 -4.82
N GLN A 974 -26.72 -49.19 -5.25
CA GLN A 974 -26.67 -48.10 -6.22
C GLN A 974 -26.51 -46.77 -5.49
N MET A 975 -25.59 -45.92 -5.99
CA MET A 975 -25.34 -44.62 -5.39
C MET A 975 -26.49 -43.65 -5.71
N LYS A 976 -27.22 -43.19 -4.69
CA LYS A 976 -28.30 -42.20 -4.77
C LYS A 976 -27.89 -40.88 -4.14
N LEU A 977 -28.38 -39.77 -4.68
CA LEU A 977 -28.16 -38.45 -4.11
C LEU A 977 -29.04 -38.23 -2.86
N GLN A 978 -28.41 -37.95 -1.73
CA GLN A 978 -28.99 -37.45 -0.50
C GLN A 978 -28.72 -35.94 -0.38
N ILE A 979 -29.78 -35.16 -0.14
CA ILE A 979 -29.68 -33.71 0.07
C ILE A 979 -29.82 -33.39 1.57
N ASN A 980 -28.72 -32.99 2.18
CA ASN A 980 -28.60 -32.50 3.55
C ASN A 980 -28.82 -30.98 3.60
N ALA A 981 -30.05 -30.55 3.31
CA ALA A 981 -30.41 -29.14 3.14
C ALA A 981 -30.09 -28.27 4.38
N GLN A 982 -30.09 -28.86 5.58
CA GLN A 982 -29.80 -28.19 6.84
C GLN A 982 -28.38 -27.61 6.92
N ASN A 983 -27.43 -28.13 6.12
CA ASN A 983 -26.04 -27.65 6.10
C ASN A 983 -25.86 -26.42 5.20
N CYS A 984 -26.87 -26.01 4.43
CA CYS A 984 -26.70 -25.04 3.36
C CYS A 984 -26.19 -23.69 3.87
N LEU A 985 -25.11 -23.17 3.27
CA LEU A 985 -24.57 -21.83 3.60
C LEU A 985 -25.23 -20.71 2.79
N HIS A 986 -26.24 -21.03 1.99
CA HIS A 986 -26.86 -20.11 1.05
C HIS A 986 -25.87 -19.47 0.06
N CYS A 987 -24.77 -20.14 -0.27
CA CYS A 987 -23.72 -19.57 -1.11
C CYS A 987 -24.14 -19.35 -2.58
N LYS A 988 -25.14 -20.09 -3.06
CA LYS A 988 -25.68 -20.14 -4.44
C LYS A 988 -24.82 -20.83 -5.50
N ALA A 989 -23.67 -21.41 -5.12
CA ALA A 989 -22.78 -22.07 -6.08
C ALA A 989 -23.43 -23.23 -6.85
N CYS A 990 -24.29 -24.03 -6.19
CA CYS A 990 -24.97 -25.16 -6.83
C CYS A 990 -25.88 -24.75 -7.98
N ASP A 991 -26.68 -23.71 -7.79
CA ASP A 991 -27.57 -23.12 -8.79
C ASP A 991 -26.79 -22.55 -9.99
N ILE A 992 -25.55 -22.12 -9.77
CA ILE A 992 -24.68 -21.55 -10.81
C ILE A 992 -23.88 -22.64 -11.56
N LYS A 993 -23.34 -23.63 -10.83
CA LYS A 993 -22.30 -24.54 -11.34
C LYS A 993 -22.81 -25.89 -11.82
N ASP A 994 -24.03 -26.30 -11.45
CA ASP A 994 -24.61 -27.56 -11.93
C ASP A 994 -24.60 -27.60 -13.47
N PRO A 995 -23.83 -28.53 -14.10
CA PRO A 995 -23.68 -28.61 -15.55
C PRO A 995 -25.00 -28.77 -16.31
N THR A 996 -26.01 -29.32 -15.65
CA THR A 996 -27.34 -29.56 -16.24
C THR A 996 -28.37 -28.49 -15.90
N GLN A 997 -28.01 -27.50 -15.06
CA GLN A 997 -28.93 -26.49 -14.51
C GLN A 997 -30.22 -27.12 -13.94
N ASN A 998 -30.08 -28.29 -13.30
CA ASN A 998 -31.16 -29.06 -12.70
C ASN A 998 -31.52 -28.58 -11.29
N ILE A 999 -30.52 -28.09 -10.54
CA ILE A 999 -30.73 -27.53 -9.20
C ILE A 999 -31.32 -26.12 -9.31
N GLU A 1000 -32.42 -25.88 -8.59
CA GLU A 1000 -33.00 -24.55 -8.35
C GLU A 1000 -32.89 -24.23 -6.85
N TRP A 1001 -32.15 -23.17 -6.51
CA TRP A 1001 -32.11 -22.68 -5.14
C TRP A 1001 -33.34 -21.82 -4.84
N THR A 1002 -34.12 -22.23 -3.86
CA THR A 1002 -35.23 -21.46 -3.28
C THR A 1002 -34.91 -21.07 -1.85
N VAL A 1003 -35.67 -20.13 -1.28
CA VAL A 1003 -35.51 -19.78 0.14
C VAL A 1003 -36.07 -20.89 1.03
N PRO A 1004 -35.35 -21.32 2.09
CA PRO A 1004 -35.94 -22.13 3.16
C PRO A 1004 -36.89 -21.29 4.03
N GLU A 1005 -37.39 -21.91 5.10
CA GLU A 1005 -38.01 -21.16 6.18
C GLU A 1005 -37.12 -20.00 6.66
N GLY A 1006 -37.72 -18.82 6.81
CA GLY A 1006 -37.02 -17.62 7.23
C GLY A 1006 -36.34 -17.77 8.60
N GLY A 1007 -35.17 -17.16 8.75
CA GLY A 1007 -34.30 -17.34 9.92
C GLY A 1007 -33.34 -18.53 9.80
N GLY A 1008 -33.59 -19.49 8.91
CA GLY A 1008 -32.65 -20.57 8.60
C GLY A 1008 -31.44 -20.07 7.79
N GLY A 1009 -30.31 -20.76 7.93
CA GLY A 1009 -29.07 -20.46 7.23
C GLY A 1009 -27.91 -20.08 8.17
N PRO A 1010 -26.84 -19.48 7.62
CA PRO A 1010 -25.68 -19.05 8.40
C PRO A 1010 -25.98 -18.04 9.52
N GLY A 1011 -25.22 -18.13 10.61
CA GLY A 1011 -25.22 -17.17 11.71
C GLY A 1011 -23.90 -16.39 11.78
N TYR A 1012 -23.53 -15.67 10.71
CA TYR A 1012 -22.27 -14.93 10.63
C TYR A 1012 -22.26 -13.70 11.53
N SER A 1013 -21.17 -13.50 12.29
CA SER A 1013 -21.03 -12.41 13.27
C SER A 1013 -19.88 -11.45 12.95
N VAL A 1014 -18.77 -11.97 12.42
CA VAL A 1014 -17.54 -11.23 12.09
C VAL A 1014 -17.12 -11.36 10.61
N MET A 1015 -17.99 -11.95 9.77
CA MET A 1015 -17.71 -12.20 8.35
C MET A 1015 -17.83 -10.98 7.43
#